data_AF-A0A8H8A6M5-F1
#
_entry.id   AF-A0A8H8A6M5-F1
#
_cell.length_a   1.000
_cell.length_b   1.000
_cell.length_c   1.000
_cell.angle_alpha   90.00
_cell.angle_beta   90.00
_cell.angle_gamma   90.00
#
_symmetry.space_group_name_H-M   'P 1'
#
loop_
_entity.id
_entity.type
_entity.pdbx_description
1 polymer ?
#
loop_
_entity_poly.entity_id
_entity_poly.type
_entity_poly.pdbx_seq_one_letter_code
_entity_poly.pdbx_strand_id
1 'polypeptide(L)'
;MFNILLSQLLELNDPINQIHVLLQIRQLIIDNEDSKLFFRECKGFEKIMFFLCSNFLNNEIKNTQQKLDHDSVKQSIQVICLTLTLLSTAISRDPFNTYYFFRYCNISSFILKTTFLQNDPETLLGILFSFALNEESLQSSFKSIKEELKLGNHEEKEIQEYTFNKLNELIRHKFSEEDIIINSKILPLILYIQKNLKTSWHRLSILLIFNSLLGNCVSEINLIAFTNNKIPSTIIRRLFGNDPVILNSSEKKLFLELITKLCRNGLSREDIFFLIQEFSKNLTKNKELSSFLLHLFSQNQSPSHIQFNMSLYGYSCIQFSSLYKLFPSLNGYSMLLWIRFDMFDETLDTNILGVLDNQKKYICKLFLDKHNKNLSFQTSFKNLNKFSFYNFEKGLWYHIALIHQKSKSVTSSKLSLFVNGLYIETIECPYPSIDQDKLPIQLFIGMPQELCISYRQNKSLVKWSLSSFLIIEDIVNENIINLYYYSGPYYNWNYQNSLKNSIRNSISVLNILEKITYIEKIIETNMAENKISASILNDKILFYICEDSILNINSFNRWDDSEKIIKKIIQSVHKKLTNDLIILNKAVPFSSNYIITQTRLGLLLGNPVNVVVNNIEDSIYCIGGPVLGLKLIEISETPNDIIYATKLTLSFIKNSKRNLENMEKNYGYGILSKILKSKEDSALNIDLLNSILLFLGYDETDSKYYY
;
A
#
# COMPACT_ATOMS: atom_id res chain seq x y z
N MET A 1 4.32 -2.19 -39.41
CA MET A 1 2.92 -1.72 -39.40
C MET A 1 2.76 -0.39 -38.65
N PHE A 2 3.12 -0.31 -37.36
CA PHE A 2 3.01 0.96 -36.59
C PHE A 2 3.66 2.17 -37.25
N ASN A 3 4.88 2.05 -37.81
CA ASN A 3 5.53 3.18 -38.49
C ASN A 3 4.73 3.72 -39.68
N ILE A 4 4.01 2.86 -40.42
CA ILE A 4 3.20 3.23 -41.58
C ILE A 4 1.91 3.94 -41.11
N LEU A 5 1.24 3.37 -40.11
CA LEU A 5 0.01 3.96 -39.57
C LEU A 5 0.29 5.31 -38.87
N LEU A 6 1.41 5.43 -38.15
CA LEU A 6 1.81 6.68 -37.50
C LEU A 6 2.24 7.75 -38.49
N SER A 7 2.87 7.40 -39.61
CA SER A 7 3.17 8.38 -40.67
C SER A 7 1.89 8.82 -41.38
N GLN A 8 0.99 7.89 -41.69
CA GLN A 8 -0.33 8.21 -42.25
C GLN A 8 -1.12 9.14 -41.35
N LEU A 9 -1.12 8.91 -40.02
CA LEU A 9 -1.79 9.79 -39.06
C LEU A 9 -1.30 11.25 -39.13
N LEU A 10 0.02 11.45 -39.32
CA LEU A 10 0.63 12.79 -39.39
C LEU A 10 0.34 13.51 -40.70
N GLU A 11 0.04 12.79 -41.78
CA GLU A 11 -0.26 13.33 -43.11
C GLU A 11 -1.76 13.64 -43.31
N LEU A 12 -2.64 13.02 -42.51
CA LEU A 12 -4.09 13.15 -42.63
C LEU A 12 -4.62 14.44 -41.98
N ASN A 13 -5.41 15.21 -42.74
CA ASN A 13 -6.10 16.41 -42.26
C ASN A 13 -7.60 16.19 -41.95
N ASP A 14 -8.17 15.06 -42.36
CA ASP A 14 -9.60 14.74 -42.18
C ASP A 14 -9.83 13.97 -40.87
N PRO A 15 -10.66 14.48 -39.93
CA PRO A 15 -10.87 13.86 -38.64
C PRO A 15 -11.47 12.45 -38.72
N ILE A 16 -12.30 12.13 -39.73
CA ILE A 16 -12.90 10.79 -39.86
C ILE A 16 -11.81 9.75 -40.17
N ASN A 17 -10.91 10.07 -41.09
CA ASN A 17 -9.78 9.23 -41.45
C ASN A 17 -8.78 9.10 -40.29
N GLN A 18 -8.54 10.17 -39.53
CA GLN A 18 -7.73 10.13 -38.30
C GLN A 18 -8.33 9.16 -37.27
N ILE A 19 -9.65 9.18 -37.06
CA ILE A 19 -10.35 8.25 -36.16
C ILE A 19 -10.12 6.79 -36.57
N HIS A 20 -10.27 6.47 -37.86
CA HIS A 20 -10.07 5.10 -38.35
C HIS A 20 -8.64 4.61 -38.11
N VAL A 21 -7.62 5.44 -38.38
CA VAL A 21 -6.21 5.08 -38.16
C VAL A 21 -5.92 4.89 -36.67
N LEU A 22 -6.44 5.75 -35.79
CA LEU A 22 -6.27 5.62 -34.34
C LEU A 22 -6.88 4.33 -33.80
N LEU A 23 -8.07 3.94 -34.29
CA LEU A 23 -8.71 2.69 -33.91
C LEU A 23 -7.89 1.48 -34.36
N GLN A 24 -7.32 1.51 -35.57
CA GLN A 24 -6.43 0.44 -36.05
C GLN A 24 -5.17 0.31 -35.19
N ILE A 25 -4.53 1.43 -34.84
CA ILE A 25 -3.35 1.42 -33.96
C ILE A 25 -3.73 0.85 -32.58
N ARG A 26 -4.87 1.25 -32.02
CA ARG A 26 -5.36 0.74 -30.73
C ARG A 26 -5.67 -0.75 -30.78
N GLN A 27 -6.31 -1.25 -31.84
CA GLN A 27 -6.59 -2.68 -32.01
C GLN A 27 -5.29 -3.49 -32.05
N LEU A 28 -4.28 -3.03 -32.79
CA LEU A 28 -2.97 -3.69 -32.81
C LEU A 28 -2.32 -3.76 -31.43
N ILE A 29 -2.55 -2.76 -30.57
CA ILE A 29 -2.06 -2.73 -29.19
C ILE A 29 -2.80 -3.73 -28.29
N ILE A 30 -4.11 -3.87 -28.50
CA ILE A 30 -4.97 -4.75 -27.71
C ILE A 30 -4.74 -6.22 -28.08
N ASP A 31 -4.57 -6.53 -29.37
CA ASP A 31 -4.51 -7.91 -29.87
C ASP A 31 -3.19 -8.61 -29.50
N ASN A 32 -2.10 -7.86 -29.26
CA ASN A 32 -0.78 -8.41 -28.96
C ASN A 32 -0.12 -7.66 -27.81
N GLU A 33 0.15 -8.30 -26.67
CA GLU A 33 0.82 -7.61 -25.54
C GLU A 33 2.23 -7.12 -25.89
N ASP A 34 2.99 -7.88 -26.68
CA ASP A 34 4.35 -7.50 -27.14
C ASP A 34 4.36 -6.24 -28.02
N SER A 35 3.22 -5.89 -28.61
CA SER A 35 3.09 -4.69 -29.45
C SER A 35 3.32 -3.39 -28.67
N LYS A 36 3.09 -3.38 -27.35
CA LYS A 36 3.34 -2.23 -26.46
C LYS A 36 4.82 -1.85 -26.43
N LEU A 37 5.71 -2.85 -26.47
CA LEU A 37 7.16 -2.64 -26.55
C LEU A 37 7.54 -2.05 -27.91
N PHE A 38 7.06 -2.65 -29.00
CA PHE A 38 7.31 -2.16 -30.35
C PHE A 38 6.76 -0.74 -30.58
N PHE A 39 5.60 -0.43 -30.01
CA PHE A 39 5.03 0.91 -30.06
C PHE A 39 5.96 1.96 -29.44
N ARG A 40 6.58 1.65 -28.29
CA ARG A 40 7.60 2.49 -27.66
C ARG A 40 8.86 2.60 -28.53
N GLU A 41 9.39 1.49 -29.03
CA GLU A 41 10.60 1.47 -29.87
C GLU A 41 10.42 2.27 -31.17
N CYS A 42 9.21 2.31 -31.73
CA CYS A 42 8.87 3.10 -32.91
C CYS A 42 8.69 4.60 -32.63
N LYS A 43 8.99 5.06 -31.41
CA LYS A 43 8.71 6.42 -30.91
C LYS A 43 7.23 6.80 -31.03
N GLY A 44 6.35 5.83 -30.79
CA GLY A 44 4.90 6.00 -30.94
C GLY A 44 4.34 7.08 -30.00
N PHE A 45 4.81 7.12 -28.76
CA PHE A 45 4.39 8.13 -27.78
C PHE A 45 4.73 9.55 -28.23
N GLU A 46 5.94 9.78 -28.72
CA GLU A 46 6.41 11.08 -29.19
C GLU A 46 5.66 11.53 -30.44
N LYS A 47 5.43 10.62 -31.39
CA LYS A 47 4.69 10.92 -32.62
C LYS A 47 3.22 11.27 -32.33
N ILE A 48 2.56 10.54 -31.43
CA ILE A 48 1.17 10.85 -31.04
C ILE A 48 1.08 12.16 -30.26
N MET A 49 2.02 12.42 -29.34
CA MET A 49 2.06 13.70 -28.63
C MET A 49 2.36 14.88 -29.56
N PHE A 50 3.23 14.67 -30.56
CA PHE A 50 3.49 15.66 -31.60
C PHE A 50 2.23 15.95 -32.41
N PHE A 51 1.53 14.90 -32.87
CA PHE A 51 0.23 15.02 -33.55
C PHE A 51 -0.80 15.82 -32.72
N LEU A 52 -0.92 15.51 -31.43
CA LEU A 52 -1.81 16.24 -30.52
C LEU A 52 -1.43 17.72 -30.41
N CYS A 53 -0.15 18.02 -30.23
CA CYS A 53 0.31 19.40 -30.09
C CYS A 53 0.20 20.18 -31.39
N SER A 54 0.59 19.60 -32.53
CA SER A 54 0.55 20.28 -33.84
C SER A 54 -0.86 20.65 -34.25
N ASN A 55 -1.82 19.76 -34.02
CA ASN A 55 -3.20 19.93 -34.51
C ASN A 55 -4.06 20.78 -33.57
N PHE A 56 -3.77 20.77 -32.26
CA PHE A 56 -4.68 21.38 -31.26
C PHE A 56 -4.06 22.51 -30.42
N LEU A 57 -2.73 22.72 -30.43
CA LEU A 57 -2.10 23.85 -29.73
C LEU A 57 -1.63 24.99 -30.66
N ASN A 58 -1.39 24.71 -31.95
CA ASN A 58 -0.91 25.75 -32.87
C ASN A 58 -2.02 26.77 -33.18
N ASN A 59 -1.79 28.00 -32.71
CA ASN A 59 -2.69 29.15 -32.77
C ASN A 59 -2.99 29.69 -34.19
N GLU A 60 -2.55 29.04 -35.27
CA GLU A 60 -2.80 29.53 -36.64
C GLU A 60 -4.23 29.26 -37.14
N ILE A 61 -5.01 28.44 -36.43
CA ILE A 61 -6.45 28.22 -36.69
C ILE A 61 -7.32 29.29 -35.97
N LYS A 62 -6.75 30.45 -35.60
CA LYS A 62 -7.56 31.59 -35.14
C LYS A 62 -8.28 32.31 -36.30
N ASN A 63 -7.86 32.11 -37.55
CA ASN A 63 -8.49 32.76 -38.71
C ASN A 63 -9.58 31.92 -39.41
N THR A 64 -9.83 30.68 -39.00
CA THR A 64 -10.90 29.81 -39.56
C THR A 64 -11.99 29.44 -38.56
N GLN A 65 -11.95 29.95 -37.33
CA GLN A 65 -12.99 29.73 -36.31
C GLN A 65 -14.32 30.44 -36.61
N GLN A 66 -14.42 31.26 -37.65
CA GLN A 66 -15.69 31.90 -38.03
C GLN A 66 -16.58 31.03 -38.93
N LYS A 67 -16.12 29.87 -39.41
CA LYS A 67 -16.95 28.90 -40.17
C LYS A 67 -16.43 27.47 -40.01
N LEU A 68 -16.70 26.84 -38.88
CA LEU A 68 -16.54 25.39 -38.71
C LEU A 68 -17.91 24.82 -38.31
N ASP A 69 -18.42 23.86 -39.09
CA ASP A 69 -19.68 23.18 -38.80
C ASP A 69 -19.65 22.54 -37.40
N HIS A 70 -20.78 22.54 -36.68
CA HIS A 70 -20.89 21.93 -35.35
C HIS A 70 -20.40 20.46 -35.32
N ASP A 71 -20.50 19.74 -36.42
CA ASP A 71 -20.05 18.36 -36.55
C ASP A 71 -18.53 18.24 -36.60
N SER A 72 -17.82 19.20 -37.21
CA SER A 72 -16.35 19.21 -37.26
C SER A 72 -15.71 19.38 -35.88
N VAL A 73 -16.32 20.19 -35.00
CA VAL A 73 -15.87 20.38 -33.62
C VAL A 73 -16.07 19.10 -32.81
N LYS A 74 -17.23 18.44 -32.94
CA LYS A 74 -17.49 17.16 -32.26
C LYS A 74 -16.51 16.06 -32.70
N GLN A 75 -16.24 15.98 -34.00
CA GLN A 75 -15.27 15.03 -34.56
C GLN A 75 -13.85 15.31 -34.05
N SER A 76 -13.45 16.58 -33.93
CA SER A 76 -12.14 16.97 -33.40
C SER A 76 -11.95 16.58 -31.92
N ILE A 77 -13.01 16.72 -31.09
CA ILE A 77 -13.01 16.25 -29.70
C ILE A 77 -12.89 14.72 -29.65
N GLN A 78 -13.59 14.03 -30.55
CA GLN A 78 -13.52 12.57 -30.63
C GLN A 78 -12.12 12.07 -31.01
N VAL A 79 -11.39 12.77 -31.89
CA VAL A 79 -9.97 12.49 -32.17
C VAL A 79 -9.11 12.61 -30.91
N ILE A 80 -9.34 13.65 -30.08
CA ILE A 80 -8.61 13.82 -28.81
C ILE A 80 -8.98 12.72 -27.81
N CYS A 81 -10.25 12.38 -27.69
CA CYS A 81 -10.69 11.26 -26.85
C CYS A 81 -10.00 9.96 -27.27
N LEU A 82 -9.98 9.65 -28.57
CA LEU A 82 -9.40 8.41 -29.08
C LEU A 82 -7.88 8.36 -29.00
N THR A 83 -7.19 9.49 -29.20
CA THR A 83 -5.74 9.56 -28.97
C THR A 83 -5.39 9.33 -27.51
N LEU A 84 -6.13 9.93 -26.58
CA LEU A 84 -5.89 9.75 -25.15
C LEU A 84 -6.29 8.36 -24.66
N THR A 85 -7.34 7.74 -25.19
CA THR A 85 -7.63 6.33 -24.90
C THR A 85 -6.58 5.40 -25.48
N LEU A 86 -6.08 5.66 -26.69
CA LEU A 86 -4.95 4.92 -27.26
C LEU A 86 -3.72 5.03 -26.35
N LEU A 87 -3.35 6.23 -25.93
CA LEU A 87 -2.24 6.44 -24.99
C LEU A 87 -2.48 5.69 -23.66
N SER A 88 -3.69 5.79 -23.11
CA SER A 88 -4.10 5.04 -21.91
C SER A 88 -3.91 3.54 -22.09
N THR A 89 -4.35 2.97 -23.22
CA THR A 89 -4.21 1.54 -23.50
C THR A 89 -2.76 1.12 -23.73
N ALA A 90 -1.96 1.94 -24.40
CA ALA A 90 -0.53 1.70 -24.65
C ALA A 90 0.30 1.67 -23.36
N ILE A 91 -0.13 2.44 -22.36
CA ILE A 91 0.51 2.55 -21.04
C ILE A 91 -0.07 1.51 -20.07
N SER A 92 -1.33 1.12 -20.24
CA SER A 92 -2.05 0.28 -19.30
C SER A 92 -1.29 -1.01 -18.99
N ARG A 93 -1.08 -1.30 -17.70
CA ARG A 93 -0.42 -2.52 -17.22
C ARG A 93 1.00 -2.76 -17.78
N ASP A 94 1.63 -1.76 -18.40
CA ASP A 94 3.04 -1.78 -18.79
C ASP A 94 3.78 -0.68 -18.02
N PRO A 95 4.56 -1.04 -17.00
CA PRO A 95 5.25 -0.06 -16.19
C PRO A 95 6.35 0.70 -16.93
N PHE A 96 7.03 0.06 -17.88
CA PHE A 96 8.07 0.71 -18.67
C PHE A 96 7.48 1.77 -19.58
N ASN A 97 6.34 1.50 -20.21
CA ASN A 97 5.60 2.49 -20.98
C ASN A 97 5.05 3.60 -20.09
N THR A 98 4.55 3.27 -18.90
CA THR A 98 4.10 4.25 -17.89
C THR A 98 5.25 5.14 -17.43
N TYR A 99 6.43 4.59 -17.24
CA TYR A 99 7.62 5.35 -16.88
C TYR A 99 8.07 6.25 -18.04
N TYR A 100 8.22 5.67 -19.22
CA TYR A 100 8.66 6.36 -20.42
C TYR A 100 7.74 7.54 -20.77
N PHE A 101 6.44 7.29 -20.88
CA PHE A 101 5.46 8.30 -21.24
C PHE A 101 5.48 9.47 -20.25
N PHE A 102 5.31 9.24 -18.95
CA PHE A 102 5.25 10.36 -18.00
C PHE A 102 6.61 11.07 -17.79
N ARG A 103 7.74 10.42 -18.11
CA ARG A 103 9.08 11.04 -18.01
C ARG A 103 9.44 11.86 -19.25
N TYR A 104 9.10 11.38 -20.45
CA TYR A 104 9.54 11.99 -21.71
C TYR A 104 8.41 12.71 -22.45
N CYS A 105 7.16 12.30 -22.26
CA CYS A 105 5.98 12.90 -22.88
C CYS A 105 5.24 13.79 -21.88
N ASN A 106 5.31 15.11 -22.08
CA ASN A 106 4.71 16.08 -21.15
C ASN A 106 3.21 16.30 -21.43
N ILE A 107 2.38 15.31 -21.09
CA ILE A 107 0.91 15.39 -21.24
C ILE A 107 0.30 16.55 -20.43
N SER A 108 0.89 16.89 -19.28
CA SER A 108 0.46 18.03 -18.48
C SER A 108 0.54 19.35 -19.23
N SER A 109 1.59 19.56 -20.02
CA SER A 109 1.74 20.78 -20.80
C SER A 109 0.67 20.92 -21.89
N PHE A 110 0.27 19.80 -22.51
CA PHE A 110 -0.82 19.78 -23.49
C PHE A 110 -2.13 20.18 -22.81
N ILE A 111 -2.52 19.46 -21.76
CA ILE A 111 -3.80 19.68 -21.08
C ILE A 111 -3.93 21.11 -20.55
N LEU A 112 -2.87 21.66 -19.95
CA LEU A 112 -2.90 23.02 -19.39
C LEU A 112 -2.93 24.13 -20.44
N LYS A 113 -2.39 23.88 -21.64
CA LYS A 113 -2.41 24.85 -22.75
C LYS A 113 -3.67 24.72 -23.61
N THR A 114 -4.39 23.61 -23.52
CA THR A 114 -5.63 23.44 -24.29
C THR A 114 -6.71 24.44 -23.85
N THR A 115 -7.57 24.83 -24.80
CA THR A 115 -8.75 25.66 -24.54
C THR A 115 -9.88 24.89 -23.86
N PHE A 116 -9.78 23.55 -23.74
CA PHE A 116 -10.80 22.69 -23.12
C PHE A 116 -11.13 23.09 -21.68
N LEU A 117 -10.12 23.46 -20.90
CA LEU A 117 -10.31 23.85 -19.51
C LEU A 117 -11.28 25.04 -19.35
N GLN A 118 -11.31 25.94 -20.35
CA GLN A 118 -12.16 27.13 -20.33
C GLN A 118 -13.50 26.92 -21.05
N ASN A 119 -13.53 26.10 -22.10
CA ASN A 119 -14.67 25.98 -23.01
C ASN A 119 -15.60 24.78 -22.72
N ASP A 120 -15.05 23.62 -22.36
CA ASP A 120 -15.82 22.38 -22.09
C ASP A 120 -15.10 21.55 -21.00
N PRO A 121 -15.10 22.00 -19.74
CA PRO A 121 -14.46 21.29 -18.64
C PRO A 121 -15.07 19.91 -18.39
N GLU A 122 -16.33 19.68 -18.74
CA GLU A 122 -17.02 18.41 -18.55
C GLU A 122 -16.40 17.30 -19.42
N THR A 123 -16.14 17.57 -20.71
CA THR A 123 -15.41 16.60 -21.56
C THR A 123 -14.01 16.33 -21.03
N LEU A 124 -13.28 17.37 -20.63
CA LEU A 124 -11.92 17.21 -20.13
C LEU A 124 -11.86 16.31 -18.90
N LEU A 125 -12.76 16.51 -17.94
CA LEU A 125 -12.82 15.68 -16.73
C LEU A 125 -13.21 14.23 -17.06
N GLY A 126 -14.19 14.01 -17.94
CA GLY A 126 -14.53 12.67 -18.43
C GLY A 126 -13.36 11.97 -19.11
N ILE A 127 -12.58 12.70 -19.93
CA ILE A 127 -11.37 12.19 -20.57
C ILE A 127 -10.27 11.84 -19.54
N LEU A 128 -10.08 12.67 -18.51
CA LEU A 128 -9.05 12.42 -17.50
C LEU A 128 -9.38 11.21 -16.61
N PHE A 129 -10.65 11.05 -16.19
CA PHE A 129 -11.07 9.90 -15.41
C PHE A 129 -11.15 8.62 -16.24
N SER A 130 -11.58 8.70 -17.51
CA SER A 130 -11.46 7.56 -18.44
C SER A 130 -10.01 7.16 -18.69
N PHE A 131 -9.08 8.11 -18.76
CA PHE A 131 -7.64 7.83 -18.83
C PHE A 131 -7.13 7.17 -17.53
N ALA A 132 -7.57 7.64 -16.36
CA ALA A 132 -7.15 7.10 -15.07
C ALA A 132 -7.59 5.64 -14.85
N LEU A 133 -8.84 5.34 -15.20
CA LEU A 133 -9.47 4.01 -15.03
C LEU A 133 -9.33 3.11 -16.27
N ASN A 134 -8.87 3.66 -17.41
CA ASN A 134 -8.80 3.01 -18.71
C ASN A 134 -10.17 2.49 -19.21
N GLU A 135 -11.24 3.24 -18.91
CA GLU A 135 -12.62 2.93 -19.31
C GLU A 135 -13.23 4.02 -20.18
N GLU A 136 -13.58 3.68 -21.41
CA GLU A 136 -14.08 4.64 -22.42
C GLU A 136 -15.51 5.13 -22.12
N SER A 137 -16.32 4.32 -21.42
CA SER A 137 -17.68 4.66 -20.99
C SER A 137 -17.75 5.93 -20.13
N LEU A 138 -16.66 6.27 -19.43
CA LEU A 138 -16.63 7.39 -18.49
C LEU A 138 -16.49 8.76 -19.16
N GLN A 139 -16.16 8.81 -20.45
CA GLN A 139 -15.94 10.08 -21.16
C GLN A 139 -17.17 10.99 -21.17
N SER A 140 -18.37 10.43 -21.27
CA SER A 140 -19.63 11.18 -21.26
C SER A 140 -20.19 11.42 -19.86
N SER A 141 -19.54 10.90 -18.80
CA SER A 141 -20.15 10.85 -17.47
C SER A 141 -20.43 12.21 -16.85
N PHE A 142 -19.53 13.18 -17.03
CA PHE A 142 -19.73 14.54 -16.52
C PHE A 142 -20.82 15.31 -17.27
N LYS A 143 -21.02 15.02 -18.56
CA LYS A 143 -22.12 15.61 -19.34
C LYS A 143 -23.47 15.11 -18.84
N SER A 144 -23.62 13.81 -18.62
CA SER A 144 -24.88 13.28 -18.08
C SER A 144 -25.15 13.78 -16.65
N ILE A 145 -24.11 13.88 -15.81
CA ILE A 145 -24.26 14.43 -14.44
C ILE A 145 -24.79 15.88 -14.52
N LYS A 146 -24.24 16.71 -15.42
CA LYS A 146 -24.71 18.08 -15.61
C LYS A 146 -26.18 18.15 -16.05
N GLU A 147 -26.56 17.30 -17.01
CA GLU A 147 -27.94 17.20 -17.51
C GLU A 147 -28.93 16.79 -16.41
N GLU A 148 -28.55 15.79 -15.60
CA GLU A 148 -29.38 15.27 -14.51
C GLU A 148 -29.51 16.25 -13.33
N LEU A 149 -28.47 17.06 -13.07
CA LEU A 149 -28.51 18.12 -12.06
C LEU A 149 -29.34 19.33 -12.50
N LYS A 150 -29.72 19.43 -13.79
CA LYS A 150 -30.46 20.58 -14.35
C LYS A 150 -29.81 21.92 -14.04
N LEU A 151 -28.47 21.96 -13.98
CA LEU A 151 -27.74 23.20 -13.72
C LEU A 151 -27.89 24.12 -14.94
N GLY A 152 -28.45 25.30 -14.74
CA GLY A 152 -28.41 26.37 -15.75
C GLY A 152 -26.97 26.82 -16.00
N ASN A 153 -26.73 27.60 -17.06
CA ASN A 153 -25.41 28.17 -17.37
C ASN A 153 -24.88 29.19 -16.31
N HIS A 154 -25.56 29.32 -15.16
CA HIS A 154 -25.17 30.24 -14.10
C HIS A 154 -24.09 29.59 -13.21
N GLU A 155 -22.94 30.25 -13.14
CA GLU A 155 -21.83 29.89 -12.26
C GLU A 155 -22.19 30.14 -10.79
N GLU A 156 -22.97 29.25 -10.17
CA GLU A 156 -23.20 29.32 -8.73
C GLU A 156 -21.87 29.07 -7.98
N LYS A 157 -21.39 30.11 -7.28
CA LYS A 157 -20.16 30.05 -6.49
C LYS A 157 -20.29 29.11 -5.29
N GLU A 158 -21.52 28.85 -4.83
CA GLU A 158 -21.84 27.91 -3.75
C GLU A 158 -23.05 27.04 -4.13
N ILE A 159 -22.92 25.74 -3.89
CA ILE A 159 -23.96 24.74 -4.19
C ILE A 159 -24.84 24.58 -2.97
N GLN A 160 -26.16 24.61 -3.16
CA GLN A 160 -27.13 24.30 -2.10
C GLN A 160 -26.99 22.86 -1.60
N GLU A 161 -27.37 22.60 -0.35
CA GLU A 161 -27.20 21.28 0.27
C GLU A 161 -27.95 20.16 -0.48
N TYR A 162 -29.13 20.45 -1.03
CA TYR A 162 -29.90 19.52 -1.84
C TYR A 162 -29.18 19.10 -3.12
N THR A 163 -28.60 20.05 -3.85
CA THR A 163 -27.85 19.77 -5.09
C THR A 163 -26.54 19.06 -4.80
N PHE A 164 -25.92 19.31 -3.65
CA PHE A 164 -24.76 18.53 -3.17
C PHE A 164 -25.12 17.07 -2.89
N ASN A 165 -26.23 16.80 -2.20
CA ASN A 165 -26.67 15.44 -1.89
C ASN A 165 -26.99 14.66 -3.18
N LYS A 166 -27.69 15.29 -4.12
CA LYS A 166 -27.97 14.69 -5.44
C LYS A 166 -26.67 14.40 -6.21
N LEU A 167 -25.70 15.32 -6.21
CA LEU A 167 -24.40 15.10 -6.84
C LEU A 167 -23.68 13.89 -6.23
N ASN A 168 -23.68 13.76 -4.91
CA ASN A 168 -23.06 12.64 -4.20
C ASN A 168 -23.71 11.29 -4.57
N GLU A 169 -25.04 11.22 -4.67
CA GLU A 169 -25.75 10.03 -5.11
C GLU A 169 -25.39 9.64 -6.55
N LEU A 170 -25.40 10.59 -7.49
CA LEU A 170 -25.06 10.33 -8.90
C LEU A 170 -23.62 9.82 -9.06
N ILE A 171 -22.67 10.37 -8.29
CA ILE A 171 -21.28 9.94 -8.34
C ILE A 171 -21.13 8.54 -7.75
N ARG A 172 -21.80 8.24 -6.63
CA ARG A 172 -21.77 6.90 -6.01
C ARG A 172 -22.42 5.82 -6.89
N HIS A 173 -23.36 6.18 -7.74
CA HIS A 173 -23.94 5.26 -8.71
C HIS A 173 -23.00 4.94 -9.89
N LYS A 174 -22.12 5.88 -10.26
CA LYS A 174 -21.22 5.74 -11.41
C LYS A 174 -19.82 5.25 -11.06
N PHE A 175 -19.35 5.59 -9.86
CA PHE A 175 -18.01 5.27 -9.40
C PHE A 175 -18.10 4.47 -8.10
N SER A 176 -17.39 3.35 -8.07
CA SER A 176 -17.41 2.39 -6.97
C SER A 176 -16.01 2.10 -6.44
N GLU A 177 -15.94 1.40 -5.30
CA GLU A 177 -14.69 0.86 -4.75
C GLU A 177 -14.07 -0.23 -5.64
N GLU A 178 -14.86 -0.82 -6.52
CA GLU A 178 -14.43 -1.88 -7.44
C GLU A 178 -13.68 -1.31 -8.65
N ASP A 179 -13.83 -0.01 -8.91
CA ASP A 179 -13.17 0.67 -10.03
C ASP A 179 -11.70 0.90 -9.67
N ILE A 180 -10.81 0.28 -10.45
CA ILE A 180 -9.37 0.26 -10.14
C ILE A 180 -8.64 1.32 -10.94
N ILE A 181 -7.85 2.12 -10.24
CA ILE A 181 -6.99 3.12 -10.86
C ILE A 181 -5.79 2.41 -11.51
N ILE A 182 -5.79 2.36 -12.84
CA ILE A 182 -4.70 1.76 -13.62
C ILE A 182 -3.59 2.81 -13.85
N ASN A 183 -3.95 4.01 -14.31
CA ASN A 183 -3.00 5.06 -14.67
C ASN A 183 -2.88 6.12 -13.57
N SER A 184 -2.36 5.73 -12.41
CA SER A 184 -2.32 6.56 -11.20
C SER A 184 -1.52 7.86 -11.30
N LYS A 185 -0.56 7.95 -12.23
CA LYS A 185 0.28 9.15 -12.44
C LYS A 185 -0.49 10.38 -12.94
N ILE A 186 -1.72 10.21 -13.43
CA ILE A 186 -2.56 11.34 -13.87
C ILE A 186 -3.26 12.04 -12.69
N LEU A 187 -3.41 11.37 -11.53
CA LEU A 187 -4.15 11.89 -10.38
C LEU A 187 -3.66 13.27 -9.89
N PRO A 188 -2.34 13.54 -9.80
CA PRO A 188 -1.85 14.86 -9.38
C PRO A 188 -2.25 15.96 -10.36
N LEU A 189 -2.32 15.64 -11.66
CA LEU A 189 -2.78 16.59 -12.68
C LEU A 189 -4.28 16.88 -12.52
N ILE A 190 -5.10 15.87 -12.22
CA ILE A 190 -6.54 16.06 -11.94
C ILE A 190 -6.74 17.00 -10.74
N LEU A 191 -5.99 16.81 -9.64
CA LEU A 191 -6.05 17.73 -8.51
C LEU A 191 -5.52 19.12 -8.85
N TYR A 192 -4.46 19.22 -9.65
CA TYR A 192 -3.96 20.50 -10.10
C TYR A 192 -5.02 21.27 -10.91
N ILE A 193 -5.70 20.58 -11.84
CA ILE A 193 -6.80 21.13 -12.63
C ILE A 193 -7.95 21.57 -11.75
N GLN A 194 -8.31 20.78 -10.73
CA GLN A 194 -9.37 21.12 -9.78
C GLN A 194 -9.18 22.54 -9.19
N LYS A 195 -7.95 22.97 -8.91
CA LYS A 195 -7.67 24.32 -8.37
C LYS A 195 -8.00 25.44 -9.36
N ASN A 196 -7.92 25.16 -10.66
CA ASN A 196 -8.09 26.15 -11.72
C ASN A 196 -9.54 26.22 -12.25
N LEU A 197 -10.44 25.36 -11.75
CA LEU A 197 -11.85 25.33 -12.16
C LEU A 197 -12.64 26.42 -11.43
N LYS A 198 -13.38 27.24 -12.19
CA LYS A 198 -14.16 28.35 -11.66
C LYS A 198 -15.39 27.90 -10.86
N THR A 199 -16.04 26.84 -11.33
CA THR A 199 -17.33 26.35 -10.82
C THR A 199 -17.15 25.36 -9.67
N SER A 200 -17.93 25.57 -8.61
CA SER A 200 -17.90 24.78 -7.37
C SER A 200 -18.25 23.30 -7.59
N TRP A 201 -19.18 22.97 -8.50
CA TRP A 201 -19.63 21.58 -8.70
C TRP A 201 -18.60 20.70 -9.39
N HIS A 202 -17.80 21.26 -10.31
CA HIS A 202 -16.68 20.52 -10.89
C HIS A 202 -15.60 20.24 -9.84
N ARG A 203 -15.34 21.22 -8.95
CA ARG A 203 -14.39 21.06 -7.86
C ARG A 203 -14.82 19.97 -6.88
N LEU A 204 -16.10 19.99 -6.49
CA LEU A 204 -16.68 19.01 -5.57
C LEU A 204 -16.83 17.63 -6.18
N SER A 205 -17.19 17.53 -7.48
CA SER A 205 -17.32 16.22 -8.14
C SER A 205 -16.01 15.45 -8.19
N ILE A 206 -14.87 16.12 -8.44
CA ILE A 206 -13.54 15.49 -8.38
C ILE A 206 -13.27 14.88 -6.99
N LEU A 207 -13.56 15.64 -5.92
CA LEU A 207 -13.35 15.18 -4.55
C LEU A 207 -14.29 14.02 -4.17
N LEU A 208 -15.54 14.08 -4.62
CA LEU A 208 -16.52 13.02 -4.41
C LEU A 208 -16.13 11.74 -5.16
N ILE A 209 -15.60 11.84 -6.38
CA ILE A 209 -15.09 10.68 -7.14
C ILE A 209 -13.87 10.08 -6.42
N PHE A 210 -12.95 10.91 -5.92
CA PHE A 210 -11.83 10.40 -5.13
C PHE A 210 -12.32 9.68 -3.87
N ASN A 211 -13.39 10.19 -3.25
CA ASN A 211 -13.99 9.60 -2.06
C ASN A 211 -14.72 8.29 -2.36
N SER A 212 -15.37 8.17 -3.52
CA SER A 212 -16.06 6.93 -3.93
C SER A 212 -15.07 5.85 -4.39
N LEU A 213 -13.99 6.21 -5.10
CA LEU A 213 -12.93 5.27 -5.49
C LEU A 213 -12.17 4.68 -4.29
N LEU A 214 -12.02 5.45 -3.22
CA LEU A 214 -11.52 4.94 -1.94
C LEU A 214 -12.63 4.20 -1.17
N GLY A 215 -13.86 4.70 -1.26
CA GLY A 215 -15.05 4.23 -0.56
C GLY A 215 -14.94 4.09 0.96
N ASN A 216 -15.80 3.26 1.55
CA ASN A 216 -15.89 2.96 2.98
C ASN A 216 -14.87 1.87 3.38
N CYS A 217 -14.72 0.85 2.54
CA CYS A 217 -13.69 -0.17 2.66
C CYS A 217 -12.54 0.20 1.73
N VAL A 218 -11.52 0.86 2.28
CA VAL A 218 -10.42 1.43 1.49
C VAL A 218 -9.76 0.37 0.62
N SER A 219 -10.02 0.42 -0.70
CA SER A 219 -9.39 -0.47 -1.66
C SER A 219 -7.89 -0.19 -1.64
N GLU A 220 -7.10 -1.17 -1.21
CA GLU A 220 -5.67 -0.96 -0.96
C GLU A 220 -4.93 -0.58 -2.25
N ILE A 221 -5.38 -1.10 -3.38
CA ILE A 221 -4.86 -0.74 -4.72
C ILE A 221 -5.03 0.76 -4.98
N ASN A 222 -6.23 1.30 -4.79
CA ASN A 222 -6.47 2.72 -5.03
C ASN A 222 -5.76 3.57 -3.96
N LEU A 223 -5.77 3.14 -2.70
CA LEU A 223 -5.04 3.80 -1.61
C LEU A 223 -3.55 3.96 -1.95
N ILE A 224 -2.91 2.90 -2.45
CA ILE A 224 -1.52 2.94 -2.90
C ILE A 224 -1.36 3.85 -4.12
N ALA A 225 -2.30 3.81 -5.07
CA ALA A 225 -2.29 4.70 -6.22
C ALA A 225 -2.31 6.18 -5.80
N PHE A 226 -3.12 6.55 -4.80
CA PHE A 226 -3.15 7.93 -4.28
C PHE A 226 -1.87 8.28 -3.51
N THR A 227 -1.44 7.43 -2.59
CA THR A 227 -0.28 7.69 -1.70
C THR A 227 1.03 7.79 -2.48
N ASN A 228 1.30 6.86 -3.40
CA ASN A 228 2.52 6.86 -4.23
C ASN A 228 2.64 8.09 -5.15
N ASN A 229 1.51 8.71 -5.51
CA ASN A 229 1.48 9.90 -6.37
C ASN A 229 1.40 11.22 -5.59
N LYS A 230 1.77 11.23 -4.30
CA LYS A 230 1.84 12.44 -3.44
C LYS A 230 0.51 13.21 -3.32
N ILE A 231 -0.61 12.52 -3.52
CA ILE A 231 -1.93 13.11 -3.33
C ILE A 231 -2.14 13.59 -1.89
N PRO A 232 -1.79 12.81 -0.84
CA PRO A 232 -1.87 13.30 0.55
C PRO A 232 -1.09 14.60 0.76
N SER A 233 0.14 14.69 0.25
CA SER A 233 0.99 15.88 0.35
C SER A 233 0.34 17.11 -0.30
N THR A 234 -0.28 16.94 -1.47
CA THR A 234 -0.99 18.05 -2.14
C THR A 234 -2.23 18.51 -1.38
N ILE A 235 -2.96 17.58 -0.76
CA ILE A 235 -4.15 17.90 0.04
C ILE A 235 -3.75 18.61 1.34
N ILE A 236 -2.72 18.11 2.04
CA ILE A 236 -2.21 18.72 3.28
C ILE A 236 -1.78 20.16 3.05
N ARG A 237 -1.02 20.42 1.98
CA ARG A 237 -0.57 21.78 1.64
C ARG A 237 -1.73 22.72 1.30
N ARG A 238 -2.81 22.20 0.69
CA ARG A 238 -4.02 22.98 0.40
C ARG A 238 -4.87 23.29 1.63
N LEU A 239 -4.97 22.33 2.55
CA LEU A 239 -5.76 22.49 3.77
C LEU A 239 -5.09 23.42 4.79
N PHE A 240 -3.78 23.29 4.95
CA PHE A 240 -3.04 23.89 6.07
C PHE A 240 -1.92 24.82 5.65
N GLY A 241 -1.59 24.89 4.37
CA GLY A 241 -0.59 25.84 3.85
C GLY A 241 -1.19 27.17 3.45
N ASN A 242 -0.30 28.10 3.09
CA ASN A 242 -0.66 29.42 2.57
C ASN A 242 -1.01 29.34 1.08
N ASP A 243 -2.10 28.64 0.74
CA ASP A 243 -2.58 28.57 -0.64
C ASP A 243 -3.47 29.79 -0.97
N PRO A 244 -3.34 30.40 -2.17
CA PRO A 244 -4.07 31.62 -2.53
C PRO A 244 -5.55 31.40 -2.84
N VAL A 245 -6.00 30.15 -2.98
CA VAL A 245 -7.39 29.82 -3.31
C VAL A 245 -8.14 29.50 -2.02
N ILE A 246 -9.12 30.32 -1.67
CA ILE A 246 -9.98 30.11 -0.50
C ILE A 246 -10.87 28.90 -0.78
N LEU A 247 -10.75 27.87 0.06
CA LEU A 247 -11.57 26.67 -0.01
C LEU A 247 -12.98 26.95 0.54
N ASN A 248 -14.00 26.45 -0.16
CA ASN A 248 -15.37 26.48 0.35
C ASN A 248 -15.50 25.52 1.56
N SER A 249 -16.48 25.74 2.44
CA SER A 249 -16.71 24.90 3.63
C SER A 249 -16.90 23.41 3.27
N SER A 250 -17.69 23.11 2.23
CA SER A 250 -17.93 21.74 1.74
C SER A 250 -16.67 21.10 1.16
N GLU A 251 -15.84 21.86 0.44
CA GLU A 251 -14.58 21.36 -0.09
C GLU A 251 -13.61 21.01 1.03
N LYS A 252 -13.52 21.89 2.04
CA LYS A 252 -12.67 21.68 3.22
C LYS A 252 -13.07 20.40 3.97
N LYS A 253 -14.39 20.19 4.17
CA LYS A 253 -14.92 18.97 4.80
C LYS A 253 -14.53 17.72 4.00
N LEU A 254 -14.73 17.72 2.67
CA LEU A 254 -14.36 16.59 1.82
C LEU A 254 -12.85 16.34 1.80
N PHE A 255 -12.02 17.39 1.78
CA PHE A 255 -10.56 17.23 1.87
C PHE A 255 -10.15 16.60 3.21
N LEU A 256 -10.78 17.00 4.33
CA LEU A 256 -10.57 16.39 5.64
C LEU A 256 -11.00 14.91 5.66
N GLU A 257 -12.16 14.58 5.10
CA GLU A 257 -12.62 13.19 4.95
C GLU A 257 -11.67 12.35 4.07
N LEU A 258 -11.17 12.92 2.96
CA LEU A 258 -10.22 12.24 2.09
C LEU A 258 -8.88 12.01 2.78
N ILE A 259 -8.31 13.04 3.40
CA ILE A 259 -7.00 12.92 4.02
C ILE A 259 -7.04 11.94 5.20
N THR A 260 -8.11 11.94 6.00
CA THR A 260 -8.30 10.97 7.09
C THR A 260 -8.37 9.52 6.60
N LYS A 261 -8.95 9.25 5.42
CA LYS A 261 -8.89 7.93 4.77
C LYS A 261 -7.50 7.61 4.22
N LEU A 262 -6.84 8.58 3.57
CA LEU A 262 -5.53 8.39 2.95
C LEU A 262 -4.41 8.18 3.97
N CYS A 263 -4.54 8.74 5.17
CA CYS A 263 -3.54 8.60 6.25
C CYS A 263 -3.52 7.23 6.92
N ARG A 264 -4.39 6.28 6.54
CA ARG A 264 -4.36 4.90 7.05
C ARG A 264 -3.01 4.20 6.82
N ASN A 265 -2.35 4.51 5.69
CA ASN A 265 -0.99 4.03 5.38
C ASN A 265 0.10 4.99 5.92
N GLY A 266 -0.26 5.90 6.82
CA GLY A 266 0.61 6.94 7.33
C GLY A 266 0.90 8.05 6.32
N LEU A 267 1.86 8.91 6.67
CA LEU A 267 2.23 10.09 5.90
C LEU A 267 3.73 10.12 5.67
N SER A 268 4.15 10.81 4.60
CA SER A 268 5.57 11.02 4.34
C SER A 268 6.22 11.84 5.45
N ARG A 269 7.53 11.65 5.64
CA ARG A 269 8.32 12.41 6.63
C ARG A 269 8.23 13.91 6.38
N GLU A 270 8.23 14.31 5.11
CA GLU A 270 8.12 15.71 4.70
C GLU A 270 6.77 16.32 5.08
N ASP A 271 5.67 15.56 4.95
CA ASP A 271 4.34 16.02 5.30
C ASP A 271 4.14 16.11 6.82
N ILE A 272 4.66 15.15 7.58
CA ILE A 272 4.62 15.18 9.05
C ILE A 272 5.43 16.37 9.57
N PHE A 273 6.62 16.59 9.02
CA PHE A 273 7.43 17.75 9.36
C PHE A 273 6.69 19.06 9.07
N PHE A 274 6.07 19.18 7.89
CA PHE A 274 5.27 20.35 7.52
C PHE A 274 4.11 20.58 8.50
N LEU A 275 3.35 19.55 8.86
CA LEU A 275 2.22 19.67 9.79
C LEU A 275 2.67 20.11 11.20
N ILE A 276 3.77 19.55 11.72
CA ILE A 276 4.33 19.94 13.02
C ILE A 276 4.86 21.38 12.95
N GLN A 277 5.49 21.76 11.84
CA GLN A 277 5.99 23.12 11.63
C GLN A 277 4.84 24.13 11.60
N GLU A 278 3.76 23.86 10.87
CA GLU A 278 2.58 24.74 10.85
C GLU A 278 1.86 24.79 12.20
N PHE A 279 1.80 23.67 12.93
CA PHE A 279 1.30 23.65 14.31
C PHE A 279 2.13 24.56 15.22
N SER A 280 3.45 24.53 15.11
CA SER A 280 4.35 25.34 15.96
C SER A 280 4.21 26.85 15.71
N LYS A 281 3.88 27.28 14.48
CA LYS A 281 3.67 28.69 14.14
C LYS A 281 2.32 29.21 14.63
N ASN A 282 1.30 28.36 14.58
CA ASN A 282 -0.10 28.71 14.80
C ASN A 282 -0.73 27.88 15.93
N LEU A 283 -0.02 27.77 17.06
CA LEU A 283 -0.45 27.01 18.27
C LEU A 283 -1.91 27.34 18.61
N THR A 284 -2.76 26.29 18.60
CA THR A 284 -4.24 26.21 18.76
C THR A 284 -5.14 27.23 18.05
N LYS A 285 -4.58 28.22 17.32
CA LYS A 285 -5.36 29.15 16.48
C LYS A 285 -6.11 28.40 15.38
N ASN A 286 -5.51 27.33 14.85
CA ASN A 286 -6.16 26.44 13.89
C ASN A 286 -6.68 25.17 14.58
N LYS A 287 -7.93 25.22 15.04
CA LYS A 287 -8.59 24.09 15.73
C LYS A 287 -8.64 22.83 14.85
N GLU A 288 -8.81 22.99 13.54
CA GLU A 288 -8.90 21.86 12.61
C GLU A 288 -7.57 21.15 12.42
N LEU A 289 -6.47 21.89 12.35
CA LEU A 289 -5.13 21.28 12.30
C LEU A 289 -4.84 20.51 13.60
N SER A 290 -5.23 21.10 14.74
CA SER A 290 -5.04 20.49 16.06
C SER A 290 -5.85 19.19 16.21
N SER A 291 -7.13 19.19 15.79
CA SER A 291 -7.96 17.99 15.82
C SER A 291 -7.50 16.93 14.82
N PHE A 292 -7.07 17.34 13.63
CA PHE A 292 -6.53 16.45 12.62
C PHE A 292 -5.23 15.77 13.09
N LEU A 293 -4.29 16.51 13.67
CA LEU A 293 -3.06 15.94 14.23
C LEU A 293 -3.36 14.93 15.34
N LEU A 294 -4.21 15.27 16.31
CA LEU A 294 -4.59 14.33 17.36
C LEU A 294 -5.23 13.06 16.79
N HIS A 295 -6.12 13.20 15.81
CA HIS A 295 -6.72 12.07 15.12
C HIS A 295 -5.65 11.22 14.42
N LEU A 296 -4.71 11.83 13.70
CA LEU A 296 -3.60 11.13 13.04
C LEU A 296 -2.76 10.29 14.02
N PHE A 297 -2.39 10.86 15.17
CA PHE A 297 -1.56 10.15 16.15
C PHE A 297 -2.34 9.17 17.04
N SER A 298 -3.67 9.27 17.07
CA SER A 298 -4.52 8.30 17.77
C SER A 298 -4.82 7.03 16.96
N GLN A 299 -4.57 7.05 15.64
CA GLN A 299 -4.87 5.92 14.78
C GLN A 299 -3.84 4.80 14.98
N ASN A 300 -4.33 3.59 15.28
CA ASN A 300 -3.51 2.39 15.17
C ASN A 300 -3.29 2.10 13.68
N GLN A 301 -2.08 2.37 13.19
CA GLN A 301 -1.72 2.09 11.81
C GLN A 301 -1.63 0.59 11.58
N SER A 302 -1.98 0.08 10.39
CA SER A 302 -1.70 -1.31 10.03
C SER A 302 -0.21 -1.50 9.71
N PRO A 303 0.37 -2.69 9.90
CA PRO A 303 1.75 -2.96 9.48
C PRO A 303 1.84 -2.89 7.96
N SER A 304 3.04 -2.68 7.43
CA SER A 304 3.29 -2.89 6.00
C SER A 304 3.06 -4.35 5.62
N HIS A 305 2.43 -4.59 4.48
CA HIS A 305 2.00 -5.92 4.06
C HIS A 305 1.82 -6.05 2.55
N ILE A 306 1.76 -7.30 2.10
CA ILE A 306 1.44 -7.69 0.73
C ILE A 306 0.02 -8.24 0.74
N GLN A 307 -0.89 -7.59 0.01
CA GLN A 307 -2.25 -8.08 -0.17
C GLN A 307 -2.37 -8.94 -1.43
N PHE A 308 -2.91 -10.13 -1.23
CA PHE A 308 -3.29 -11.06 -2.27
C PHE A 308 -4.77 -10.88 -2.58
N ASN A 309 -5.08 -10.38 -3.77
CA ASN A 309 -6.44 -10.16 -4.21
C ASN A 309 -6.77 -11.05 -5.42
N MET A 310 -7.66 -12.01 -5.20
CA MET A 310 -8.08 -12.98 -6.21
C MET A 310 -9.14 -12.43 -7.16
N SER A 311 -9.80 -11.32 -6.83
CA SER A 311 -10.94 -10.82 -7.60
C SER A 311 -10.56 -10.42 -9.02
N LEU A 312 -9.34 -9.90 -9.21
CA LEU A 312 -8.89 -9.30 -10.47
C LEU A 312 -8.61 -10.34 -11.55
N TYR A 313 -7.71 -11.28 -11.23
CA TYR A 313 -7.16 -12.22 -12.20
C TYR A 313 -7.63 -13.66 -11.94
N GLY A 314 -8.32 -13.91 -10.83
CA GLY A 314 -8.60 -15.27 -10.36
C GLY A 314 -7.37 -15.99 -9.79
N TYR A 315 -6.22 -15.31 -9.69
CA TYR A 315 -4.99 -15.78 -9.08
C TYR A 315 -4.18 -14.58 -8.55
N SER A 316 -3.42 -14.78 -7.49
CA SER A 316 -2.51 -13.79 -6.91
C SER A 316 -1.51 -14.54 -6.04
N CYS A 317 -0.22 -14.48 -6.39
CA CYS A 317 0.81 -15.24 -5.69
C CYS A 317 2.21 -14.64 -5.79
N ILE A 318 3.06 -15.05 -4.85
CA ILE A 318 4.51 -14.91 -4.93
C ILE A 318 5.10 -16.28 -5.26
N GLN A 319 5.91 -16.37 -6.30
CA GLN A 319 6.56 -17.60 -6.73
C GLN A 319 8.09 -17.52 -6.60
N PHE A 320 8.69 -18.46 -5.87
CA PHE A 320 10.12 -18.72 -5.86
C PHE A 320 10.41 -20.01 -6.62
N SER A 321 11.38 -19.96 -7.53
CA SER A 321 11.75 -21.11 -8.38
C SER A 321 12.55 -22.17 -7.63
N SER A 322 13.23 -21.79 -6.55
CA SER A 322 14.01 -22.67 -5.70
C SER A 322 14.14 -22.11 -4.28
N LEU A 323 14.22 -22.99 -3.27
CA LEU A 323 14.57 -22.61 -1.91
C LEU A 323 16.10 -22.56 -1.72
N TYR A 324 16.55 -21.74 -0.78
CA TYR A 324 17.99 -21.55 -0.49
C TYR A 324 18.67 -22.82 0.01
N LYS A 325 17.94 -23.62 0.79
CA LYS A 325 18.40 -24.86 1.43
C LYS A 325 17.38 -25.97 1.20
N LEU A 326 17.78 -27.20 1.49
CA LEU A 326 16.92 -28.39 1.37
C LEU A 326 15.69 -28.26 2.29
N PHE A 327 14.52 -28.61 1.75
CA PHE A 327 13.25 -28.57 2.47
C PHE A 327 12.40 -29.81 2.13
N PRO A 328 11.68 -30.42 3.10
CA PRO A 328 11.76 -30.20 4.54
C PRO A 328 13.15 -30.51 5.13
N SER A 329 13.45 -29.90 6.28
CA SER A 329 14.69 -30.12 7.02
C SER A 329 14.79 -31.54 7.58
N LEU A 330 15.99 -31.96 8.00
CA LEU A 330 16.17 -33.31 8.57
C LEU A 330 15.61 -33.45 9.99
N ASN A 331 15.54 -32.36 10.75
CA ASN A 331 15.20 -32.35 12.18
C ASN A 331 13.80 -31.80 12.50
N GLY A 332 12.99 -31.50 11.49
CA GLY A 332 11.76 -30.72 11.67
C GLY A 332 11.96 -29.24 11.40
N TYR A 333 10.88 -28.53 11.10
CA TYR A 333 10.91 -27.12 10.73
C TYR A 333 9.77 -26.36 11.41
N SER A 334 9.97 -25.05 11.53
CA SER A 334 8.97 -24.13 12.09
C SER A 334 8.64 -23.04 11.06
N MET A 335 7.36 -22.80 10.85
CA MET A 335 6.83 -21.72 10.00
C MET A 335 6.15 -20.68 10.88
N LEU A 336 6.53 -19.42 10.74
CA LEU A 336 5.99 -18.29 11.49
C LEU A 336 5.46 -17.26 10.48
N LEU A 337 4.18 -16.88 10.61
CA LEU A 337 3.53 -15.95 9.69
C LEU A 337 2.73 -14.90 10.45
N TRP A 338 2.81 -13.65 9.99
CA TRP A 338 1.86 -12.59 10.35
C TRP A 338 0.90 -12.36 9.19
N ILE A 339 -0.38 -12.70 9.40
CA ILE A 339 -1.40 -12.74 8.35
C ILE A 339 -2.69 -12.05 8.82
N ARG A 340 -3.39 -11.39 7.91
CA ARG A 340 -4.74 -10.85 8.11
C ARG A 340 -5.64 -11.34 6.98
N PHE A 341 -6.81 -11.85 7.33
CA PHE A 341 -7.80 -12.26 6.34
C PHE A 341 -8.79 -11.13 6.12
N ASP A 342 -8.87 -10.59 4.91
CA ASP A 342 -9.70 -9.41 4.62
C ASP A 342 -11.10 -9.86 4.19
N MET A 343 -11.18 -10.80 3.26
CA MET A 343 -12.41 -11.36 2.73
C MET A 343 -12.25 -12.87 2.50
N PHE A 344 -13.22 -13.62 3.02
CA PHE A 344 -13.40 -15.05 2.73
C PHE A 344 -14.45 -15.23 1.64
N ASP A 345 -14.35 -16.35 0.92
CA ASP A 345 -15.29 -16.78 -0.09
C ASP A 345 -15.98 -18.07 0.40
N GLU A 346 -17.29 -18.17 0.21
CA GLU A 346 -18.07 -19.33 0.65
C GLU A 346 -17.85 -20.55 -0.27
N THR A 347 -17.36 -20.29 -1.49
CA THR A 347 -17.21 -21.32 -2.52
C THR A 347 -15.79 -21.89 -2.58
N LEU A 348 -14.79 -21.12 -2.17
CA LEU A 348 -13.37 -21.42 -2.38
C LEU A 348 -12.55 -21.40 -1.08
N ASP A 349 -11.63 -22.36 -0.98
CA ASP A 349 -10.64 -22.40 0.08
C ASP A 349 -9.61 -21.27 -0.10
N THR A 350 -9.16 -20.70 1.02
CA THR A 350 -8.13 -19.65 0.99
C THR A 350 -6.74 -20.28 1.04
N ASN A 351 -6.07 -20.38 -0.11
CA ASN A 351 -4.70 -20.92 -0.19
C ASN A 351 -3.68 -19.90 0.33
N ILE A 352 -2.86 -20.31 1.31
CA ILE A 352 -1.85 -19.47 1.95
C ILE A 352 -0.45 -19.81 1.44
N LEU A 353 -0.07 -21.09 1.47
CA LEU A 353 1.26 -21.56 1.12
C LEU A 353 1.19 -22.88 0.34
N GLY A 354 2.02 -23.03 -0.68
CA GLY A 354 2.26 -24.30 -1.37
C GLY A 354 3.75 -24.49 -1.63
N VAL A 355 4.29 -25.64 -1.24
CA VAL A 355 5.65 -26.06 -1.55
C VAL A 355 5.57 -27.29 -2.44
N LEU A 356 6.16 -27.18 -3.63
CA LEU A 356 6.02 -28.15 -4.72
C LEU A 356 7.40 -28.70 -5.11
N ASP A 357 7.43 -29.98 -5.48
CA ASP A 357 8.61 -30.59 -6.11
C ASP A 357 8.70 -30.24 -7.61
N ASN A 358 9.78 -30.67 -8.28
CA ASN A 358 9.97 -30.43 -9.72
C ASN A 358 8.88 -31.11 -10.59
N GLN A 359 8.17 -32.11 -10.05
CA GLN A 359 7.03 -32.77 -10.71
C GLN A 359 5.68 -32.09 -10.42
N LYS A 360 5.69 -30.92 -9.75
CA LYS A 360 4.49 -30.17 -9.32
C LYS A 360 3.60 -30.95 -8.35
N LYS A 361 4.16 -31.84 -7.53
CA LYS A 361 3.47 -32.50 -6.42
C LYS A 361 3.72 -31.74 -5.12
N TYR A 362 2.69 -31.61 -4.29
CA TYR A 362 2.79 -30.93 -3.00
C TYR A 362 3.65 -31.74 -2.03
N ILE A 363 4.70 -31.08 -1.52
CA ILE A 363 5.46 -31.47 -0.34
C ILE A 363 4.72 -30.98 0.92
N CYS A 364 4.25 -29.73 0.87
CA CYS A 364 3.31 -29.23 1.84
C CYS A 364 2.39 -28.15 1.25
N LYS A 365 1.15 -28.10 1.75
CA LYS A 365 0.16 -27.09 1.39
C LYS A 365 -0.56 -26.62 2.65
N LEU A 366 -0.71 -25.31 2.80
CA LEU A 366 -1.43 -24.65 3.89
C LEU A 366 -2.57 -23.81 3.31
N PHE A 367 -3.78 -24.04 3.81
CA PHE A 367 -4.98 -23.31 3.37
C PHE A 367 -6.03 -23.24 4.48
N LEU A 368 -6.97 -22.30 4.37
CA LEU A 368 -8.19 -22.28 5.19
C LEU A 368 -9.35 -22.92 4.44
N ASP A 369 -10.08 -23.77 5.15
CA ASP A 369 -11.31 -24.40 4.66
C ASP A 369 -12.43 -23.34 4.51
N LYS A 370 -13.12 -23.34 3.36
CA LYS A 370 -14.19 -22.37 3.03
C LYS A 370 -15.34 -22.30 4.03
N HIS A 371 -15.70 -23.43 4.67
CA HIS A 371 -16.87 -23.48 5.56
C HIS A 371 -16.54 -23.05 6.98
N ASN A 372 -15.55 -23.72 7.58
CA ASN A 372 -15.25 -23.54 8.99
C ASN A 372 -14.18 -22.46 9.23
N LYS A 373 -13.48 -22.03 8.17
CA LYS A 373 -12.31 -21.14 8.22
C LYS A 373 -11.23 -21.66 9.18
N ASN A 374 -11.14 -22.99 9.24
CA ASN A 374 -10.15 -23.72 10.01
C ASN A 374 -8.90 -23.92 9.16
N LEU A 375 -7.74 -23.93 9.81
CA LEU A 375 -6.47 -24.18 9.15
C LEU A 375 -6.32 -25.65 8.77
N SER A 376 -5.96 -25.90 7.52
CA SER A 376 -5.71 -27.23 6.99
C SER A 376 -4.30 -27.32 6.43
N PHE A 377 -3.60 -28.39 6.82
CA PHE A 377 -2.22 -28.66 6.41
C PHE A 377 -2.14 -30.03 5.73
N GLN A 378 -1.60 -30.04 4.52
CA GLN A 378 -1.54 -31.23 3.67
C GLN A 378 -0.09 -31.51 3.27
N THR A 379 0.44 -32.70 3.57
CA THR A 379 1.81 -33.13 3.20
C THR A 379 1.86 -34.00 1.95
N SER A 380 0.73 -34.57 1.56
CA SER A 380 0.56 -35.30 0.30
C SER A 380 -0.91 -35.25 -0.11
N PHE A 381 -1.24 -35.61 -1.36
CA PHE A 381 -2.63 -35.67 -1.81
C PHE A 381 -3.55 -36.51 -0.90
N LYS A 382 -3.00 -37.49 -0.17
CA LYS A 382 -3.78 -38.38 0.71
C LYS A 382 -3.81 -37.93 2.18
N ASN A 383 -2.87 -37.10 2.61
CA ASN A 383 -2.68 -36.77 4.03
C ASN A 383 -3.10 -35.32 4.29
N LEU A 384 -4.39 -35.11 4.57
CA LEU A 384 -4.96 -33.83 4.97
C LEU A 384 -5.17 -33.82 6.48
N ASN A 385 -4.55 -32.87 7.17
CA ASN A 385 -4.71 -32.68 8.61
C ASN A 385 -5.39 -31.34 8.85
N LYS A 386 -6.55 -31.37 9.52
CA LYS A 386 -7.36 -30.19 9.79
C LYS A 386 -7.29 -29.84 11.26
N PHE A 387 -6.92 -28.61 11.54
CA PHE A 387 -6.96 -28.00 12.86
C PHE A 387 -8.41 -27.64 13.20
N SER A 388 -8.92 -28.13 14.32
CA SER A 388 -10.34 -28.06 14.66
C SER A 388 -10.67 -27.00 15.72
N PHE A 389 -9.68 -26.57 16.50
CA PHE A 389 -9.90 -25.80 17.72
C PHE A 389 -9.76 -24.27 17.56
N TYR A 390 -9.52 -23.77 16.35
CA TYR A 390 -9.45 -22.33 16.09
C TYR A 390 -10.11 -21.93 14.77
N ASN A 391 -10.88 -20.84 14.80
CA ASN A 391 -11.59 -20.27 13.66
C ASN A 391 -11.09 -18.83 13.44
N PHE A 392 -10.69 -18.51 12.20
CA PHE A 392 -10.16 -17.20 11.86
C PHE A 392 -11.27 -16.23 11.46
N GLU A 393 -11.23 -15.03 12.03
CA GLU A 393 -12.13 -13.93 11.72
C GLU A 393 -11.53 -12.92 10.72
N LYS A 394 -12.41 -12.15 10.07
CA LYS A 394 -12.02 -11.12 9.11
C LYS A 394 -11.47 -9.88 9.82
N GLY A 395 -10.47 -9.22 9.23
CA GLY A 395 -9.98 -7.91 9.64
C GLY A 395 -8.97 -7.88 10.79
N LEU A 396 -8.60 -9.04 11.36
CA LEU A 396 -7.65 -9.14 12.47
C LEU A 396 -6.29 -9.69 12.01
N TRP A 397 -5.21 -9.16 12.58
CA TRP A 397 -3.86 -9.70 12.40
C TRP A 397 -3.63 -10.88 13.34
N TYR A 398 -3.22 -12.00 12.77
CA TYR A 398 -2.87 -13.23 13.49
C TYR A 398 -1.39 -13.53 13.33
N HIS A 399 -0.75 -13.89 14.45
CA HIS A 399 0.53 -14.57 14.44
C HIS A 399 0.28 -16.07 14.46
N ILE A 400 0.56 -16.75 13.35
CA ILE A 400 0.41 -18.20 13.24
C ILE A 400 1.80 -18.83 13.33
N ALA A 401 1.97 -19.81 14.21
CA ALA A 401 3.17 -20.66 14.25
C ALA A 401 2.78 -22.12 14.01
N LEU A 402 3.43 -22.73 13.03
CA LEU A 402 3.29 -24.15 12.71
C LEU A 402 4.63 -24.85 12.94
N ILE A 403 4.64 -25.85 13.81
CA ILE A 403 5.85 -26.59 14.16
C ILE A 403 5.67 -28.03 13.72
N HIS A 404 6.44 -28.45 12.71
CA HIS A 404 6.43 -29.83 12.24
C HIS A 404 7.64 -30.56 12.81
N GLN A 405 7.42 -31.29 13.90
CA GLN A 405 8.43 -32.10 14.56
C GLN A 405 8.54 -33.47 13.89
N LYS A 406 9.70 -33.74 13.29
CA LYS A 406 10.02 -35.07 12.78
C LYS A 406 10.25 -36.04 13.94
N SER A 407 9.57 -37.19 13.91
CA SER A 407 9.82 -38.27 14.84
C SER A 407 11.14 -38.98 14.52
N LYS A 408 11.91 -39.32 15.57
CA LYS A 408 13.15 -40.11 15.46
C LYS A 408 12.92 -41.63 15.62
N SER A 409 11.66 -42.03 15.84
CA SER A 409 11.19 -43.37 16.22
C SER A 409 9.98 -43.79 15.38
N VAL A 410 9.45 -45.01 15.59
CA VAL A 410 8.29 -45.61 14.88
C VAL A 410 6.99 -44.79 15.02
N THR A 411 6.93 -43.86 15.96
CA THR A 411 5.80 -42.95 16.19
C THR A 411 5.60 -41.98 15.03
N SER A 412 4.36 -41.59 14.75
CA SER A 412 4.02 -40.56 13.79
C SER A 412 4.67 -39.21 14.17
N SER A 413 5.03 -38.43 13.14
CA SER A 413 5.53 -37.06 13.35
C SER A 413 4.38 -36.16 13.82
N LYS A 414 4.71 -35.06 14.51
CA LYS A 414 3.71 -34.19 15.15
C LYS A 414 3.72 -32.82 14.52
N LEU A 415 2.53 -32.26 14.31
CA LEU A 415 2.33 -30.91 13.83
C LEU A 415 1.54 -30.10 14.86
N SER A 416 2.19 -29.09 15.44
CA SER A 416 1.59 -28.23 16.46
C SER A 416 1.25 -26.85 15.89
N LEU A 417 0.08 -26.34 16.26
CA LEU A 417 -0.41 -25.01 15.89
C LEU A 417 -0.43 -24.10 17.12
N PHE A 418 0.15 -22.91 16.95
CA PHE A 418 0.02 -21.81 17.89
C PHE A 418 -0.58 -20.60 17.18
N VAL A 419 -1.45 -19.88 17.87
CA VAL A 419 -2.06 -18.64 17.37
C VAL A 419 -1.89 -17.56 18.42
N ASN A 420 -1.33 -16.41 18.02
CA ASN A 420 -1.10 -15.25 18.90
C ASN A 420 -0.26 -15.59 20.14
N GLY A 421 0.73 -16.48 19.97
CA GLY A 421 1.61 -16.96 21.05
C GLY A 421 1.02 -18.11 21.87
N LEU A 422 -0.30 -18.36 21.78
CA LEU A 422 -0.96 -19.41 22.55
C LEU A 422 -0.93 -20.74 21.80
N TYR A 423 -0.62 -21.82 22.53
CA TYR A 423 -0.79 -23.18 22.04
C TYR A 423 -2.27 -23.50 21.82
N ILE A 424 -2.62 -24.00 20.63
CA ILE A 424 -3.99 -24.39 20.29
C ILE A 424 -4.12 -25.91 20.31
N GLU A 425 -3.42 -26.60 19.42
CA GLU A 425 -3.57 -28.04 19.26
C GLU A 425 -2.36 -28.69 18.57
N THR A 426 -2.22 -30.01 18.73
CA THR A 426 -1.20 -30.83 18.05
C THR A 426 -1.87 -32.04 17.43
N ILE A 427 -1.54 -32.31 16.17
CA ILE A 427 -2.09 -33.42 15.39
C ILE A 427 -0.94 -34.30 14.91
N GLU A 428 -1.20 -35.60 14.80
CA GLU A 428 -0.28 -36.54 14.15
C GLU A 428 -0.25 -36.27 12.64
N CYS A 429 0.90 -35.89 12.12
CA CYS A 429 1.10 -35.54 10.72
C CYS A 429 2.32 -36.28 10.18
N PRO A 430 2.20 -37.05 9.08
CA PRO A 430 3.36 -37.73 8.51
C PRO A 430 4.35 -36.71 7.93
N TYR A 431 5.63 -36.90 8.24
CA TYR A 431 6.70 -36.06 7.73
C TYR A 431 6.89 -36.24 6.22
N PRO A 432 7.11 -35.18 5.43
CA PRO A 432 7.25 -35.32 3.98
C PRO A 432 8.55 -36.05 3.64
N SER A 433 8.50 -37.05 2.76
CA SER A 433 9.68 -37.71 2.20
C SER A 433 10.19 -36.95 0.97
N ILE A 434 11.51 -36.84 0.83
CA ILE A 434 12.14 -36.19 -0.33
C ILE A 434 13.04 -37.22 -1.01
N ASP A 435 12.89 -37.36 -2.32
CA ASP A 435 13.91 -37.97 -3.17
C ASP A 435 14.78 -36.84 -3.74
N GLN A 436 16.11 -36.94 -3.59
CA GLN A 436 17.03 -35.89 -4.05
C GLN A 436 16.92 -35.60 -5.56
N ASP A 437 16.42 -36.57 -6.33
CA ASP A 437 16.14 -36.46 -7.77
C ASP A 437 14.99 -35.49 -8.11
N LYS A 438 14.24 -35.00 -7.12
CA LYS A 438 13.04 -34.14 -7.29
C LYS A 438 13.29 -32.65 -7.06
N LEU A 439 14.56 -32.23 -6.95
CA LEU A 439 14.97 -30.82 -6.93
C LEU A 439 14.81 -30.17 -8.33
N PRO A 440 14.58 -28.85 -8.43
CA PRO A 440 14.43 -27.87 -7.35
C PRO A 440 13.02 -27.84 -6.75
N ILE A 441 12.93 -27.41 -5.48
CA ILE A 441 11.67 -27.22 -4.75
C ILE A 441 11.17 -25.79 -4.96
N GLN A 442 9.96 -25.66 -5.50
CA GLN A 442 9.30 -24.38 -5.72
C GLN A 442 8.45 -23.99 -4.52
N LEU A 443 8.43 -22.70 -4.18
CA LEU A 443 7.60 -22.15 -3.10
C LEU A 443 6.64 -21.11 -3.68
N PHE A 444 5.37 -21.26 -3.32
CA PHE A 444 4.29 -20.35 -3.68
C PHE A 444 3.60 -19.84 -2.42
N ILE A 445 3.37 -18.54 -2.36
CA ILE A 445 2.57 -17.89 -1.33
C ILE A 445 1.35 -17.32 -2.04
N GLY A 446 0.15 -17.64 -1.59
CA GLY A 446 -1.09 -17.36 -2.32
C GLY A 446 -1.42 -18.44 -3.34
N MET A 447 -2.21 -18.06 -4.35
CA MET A 447 -2.81 -18.98 -5.30
C MET A 447 -2.20 -18.78 -6.70
N PRO A 448 -1.40 -19.75 -7.20
CA PRO A 448 -0.76 -19.64 -8.51
C PRO A 448 -1.72 -19.92 -9.67
N GLN A 449 -1.43 -19.29 -10.82
CA GLN A 449 -2.24 -19.38 -12.04
C GLN A 449 -2.48 -20.82 -12.51
N GLU A 450 -1.50 -21.70 -12.36
CA GLU A 450 -1.55 -23.09 -12.85
C GLU A 450 -2.62 -23.94 -12.16
N LEU A 451 -3.00 -23.56 -10.93
CA LEU A 451 -4.06 -24.23 -10.17
C LEU A 451 -5.43 -23.61 -10.43
N CYS A 452 -5.48 -22.51 -11.19
CA CYS A 452 -6.69 -21.72 -11.42
C CYS A 452 -7.43 -22.07 -12.70
N ILE A 453 -7.16 -23.23 -13.31
CA ILE A 453 -7.73 -23.65 -14.62
C ILE A 453 -9.27 -23.57 -14.64
N SER A 454 -9.94 -23.59 -13.48
CA SER A 454 -11.40 -23.47 -13.32
C SER A 454 -11.95 -22.08 -12.98
N TYR A 455 -11.12 -21.07 -12.67
CA TYR A 455 -11.57 -19.80 -12.08
C TYR A 455 -11.43 -18.64 -13.06
N ARG A 456 -12.56 -18.13 -13.56
CA ARG A 456 -12.61 -16.91 -14.39
C ARG A 456 -12.43 -15.67 -13.52
N GLN A 457 -11.96 -14.58 -14.14
CA GLN A 457 -11.90 -13.23 -13.54
C GLN A 457 -13.25 -12.87 -12.88
N ASN A 458 -13.21 -12.15 -11.76
CA ASN A 458 -14.35 -11.65 -10.98
C ASN A 458 -15.28 -12.69 -10.32
N LYS A 459 -14.88 -13.97 -10.20
CA LYS A 459 -15.68 -14.97 -9.46
C LYS A 459 -15.22 -15.22 -8.02
N SER A 460 -13.95 -14.98 -7.72
CA SER A 460 -13.42 -15.18 -6.37
C SER A 460 -13.37 -13.87 -5.61
N LEU A 461 -13.89 -13.87 -4.39
CA LEU A 461 -13.87 -12.71 -3.49
C LEU A 461 -12.77 -12.79 -2.43
N VAL A 462 -11.92 -13.82 -2.49
CA VAL A 462 -10.86 -14.05 -1.50
C VAL A 462 -9.84 -12.91 -1.53
N LYS A 463 -9.63 -12.27 -0.37
CA LYS A 463 -8.60 -11.25 -0.14
C LYS A 463 -7.94 -11.49 1.21
N TRP A 464 -6.62 -11.47 1.24
CA TRP A 464 -5.86 -11.60 2.48
C TRP A 464 -4.49 -10.96 2.35
N SER A 465 -3.90 -10.64 3.49
CA SER A 465 -2.72 -9.79 3.61
C SER A 465 -1.64 -10.48 4.43
N LEU A 466 -0.39 -10.41 3.97
CA LEU A 466 0.78 -10.98 4.63
C LEU A 466 1.78 -9.89 5.00
N SER A 467 2.15 -9.79 6.27
CA SER A 467 3.17 -8.83 6.70
C SER A 467 4.58 -9.44 6.66
N SER A 468 4.77 -10.58 7.32
CA SER A 468 6.05 -11.30 7.32
C SER A 468 5.84 -12.81 7.32
N PHE A 469 6.79 -13.52 6.73
CA PHE A 469 6.80 -14.98 6.69
C PHE A 469 8.23 -15.51 6.84
N LEU A 470 8.41 -16.43 7.78
CA LEU A 470 9.69 -17.00 8.18
C LEU A 470 9.60 -18.53 8.25
N ILE A 471 10.61 -19.21 7.72
CA ILE A 471 10.80 -20.65 7.84
C ILE A 471 12.16 -20.93 8.47
N ILE A 472 12.17 -21.71 9.55
CA ILE A 472 13.36 -22.08 10.32
C ILE A 472 13.61 -23.59 10.19
N GLU A 473 14.86 -23.97 9.94
CA GLU A 473 15.41 -25.34 9.86
C GLU A 473 15.53 -26.01 11.25
N ASP A 474 14.62 -25.71 12.17
CA ASP A 474 14.59 -26.30 13.51
C ASP A 474 13.21 -26.15 14.16
N ILE A 475 13.03 -26.85 15.27
CA ILE A 475 11.88 -26.75 16.16
C ILE A 475 12.09 -25.59 17.12
N VAL A 476 11.21 -24.60 17.04
CA VAL A 476 11.25 -23.41 17.88
C VAL A 476 10.50 -23.67 19.20
N ASN A 477 11.00 -23.14 20.31
CA ASN A 477 10.33 -23.25 21.61
C ASN A 477 9.25 -22.16 21.79
N GLU A 478 8.36 -22.36 22.76
CA GLU A 478 7.27 -21.41 23.06
C GLU A 478 7.79 -20.01 23.40
N ASN A 479 8.93 -19.91 24.08
CA ASN A 479 9.56 -18.63 24.42
C ASN A 479 9.89 -17.79 23.18
N ILE A 480 10.47 -18.39 22.13
CA ILE A 480 10.78 -17.68 20.89
C ILE A 480 9.50 -17.33 20.13
N ILE A 481 8.48 -18.20 20.12
CA ILE A 481 7.16 -17.91 19.52
C ILE A 481 6.51 -16.70 20.18
N ASN A 482 6.53 -16.66 21.52
CA ASN A 482 6.03 -15.54 22.30
C ASN A 482 6.83 -14.26 22.03
N LEU A 483 8.16 -14.37 21.89
CA LEU A 483 9.01 -13.24 21.54
C LEU A 483 8.63 -12.64 20.18
N TYR A 484 8.39 -13.48 19.17
CA TYR A 484 7.91 -13.04 17.86
C TYR A 484 6.51 -12.41 17.93
N TYR A 485 5.60 -13.01 18.69
CA TYR A 485 4.26 -12.47 18.87
C TYR A 485 4.29 -11.09 19.54
N TYR A 486 5.01 -10.94 20.66
CA TYR A 486 5.10 -9.67 21.39
C TYR A 486 5.88 -8.59 20.65
N SER A 487 6.75 -8.97 19.71
CA SER A 487 7.39 -8.00 18.81
C SER A 487 6.37 -7.32 17.89
N GLY A 488 5.23 -7.97 17.65
CA GLY A 488 4.14 -7.46 16.83
C GLY A 488 4.43 -7.54 15.32
N PRO A 489 3.42 -7.28 14.49
CA PRO A 489 3.53 -7.42 13.04
C PRO A 489 4.34 -6.29 12.37
N TYR A 490 4.60 -5.18 13.08
CA TYR A 490 5.39 -4.05 12.57
C TYR A 490 6.90 -4.30 12.59
N TYR A 491 7.34 -5.39 13.23
CA TYR A 491 8.75 -5.60 13.50
C TYR A 491 9.46 -6.32 12.35
N ASN A 492 10.28 -5.57 11.61
CA ASN A 492 11.16 -6.11 10.57
C ASN A 492 12.48 -6.57 11.19
N TRP A 493 12.59 -7.85 11.52
CA TRP A 493 13.82 -8.41 12.07
C TRP A 493 14.90 -8.53 10.98
N ASN A 494 16.05 -7.90 11.19
CA ASN A 494 17.22 -8.20 10.38
C ASN A 494 17.99 -9.37 11.00
N TYR A 495 17.64 -10.60 10.62
CA TYR A 495 18.29 -11.82 11.12
C TYR A 495 19.75 -11.98 10.68
N GLN A 496 20.30 -11.05 9.91
CA GLN A 496 21.72 -11.04 9.54
C GLN A 496 22.57 -10.26 10.57
N ASN A 497 21.95 -9.40 11.40
CA ASN A 497 22.64 -8.65 12.45
C ASN A 497 22.54 -9.37 13.81
N SER A 498 23.53 -9.16 14.68
CA SER A 498 23.57 -9.80 16.01
C SER A 498 22.29 -9.52 16.80
N LEU A 499 21.59 -10.59 17.25
CA LEU A 499 20.33 -10.52 18.00
C LEU A 499 20.37 -9.55 19.19
N LYS A 500 21.54 -9.32 19.81
CA LYS A 500 21.72 -8.37 20.93
C LYS A 500 21.24 -6.95 20.64
N ASN A 501 21.45 -6.45 19.40
CA ASN A 501 20.99 -5.11 19.02
C ASN A 501 19.50 -5.10 18.62
N SER A 502 18.95 -6.25 18.21
CA SER A 502 17.54 -6.40 17.83
C SER A 502 16.63 -6.53 19.05
N ILE A 503 17.05 -7.31 20.05
CA ILE A 503 16.27 -7.60 21.28
C ILE A 503 16.21 -6.38 22.21
N ARG A 504 17.31 -5.62 22.33
CA ARG A 504 17.27 -4.34 23.06
C ARG A 504 16.27 -3.37 22.42
N ASN A 505 16.08 -3.47 21.10
CA ASN A 505 15.09 -2.76 20.31
C ASN A 505 13.68 -3.42 20.28
N SER A 506 13.36 -4.46 21.08
CA SER A 506 12.00 -5.04 21.15
C SER A 506 11.27 -4.85 22.50
N ILE A 507 11.98 -4.50 23.58
CA ILE A 507 11.38 -4.29 24.93
C ILE A 507 10.71 -2.90 25.06
N SER A 508 9.40 -2.80 25.30
CA SER A 508 8.72 -1.54 25.69
C SER A 508 8.09 -1.68 27.08
N VAL A 509 8.05 -0.56 27.82
CA VAL A 509 7.76 -0.52 29.27
C VAL A 509 6.27 -0.38 29.65
N LEU A 510 5.37 0.03 28.74
CA LEU A 510 4.14 0.70 29.20
C LEU A 510 2.81 -0.07 29.15
N ASN A 511 2.83 -1.39 28.95
CA ASN A 511 1.70 -2.28 29.35
C ASN A 511 2.20 -3.64 29.87
N ILE A 512 3.49 -3.67 30.20
CA ILE A 512 4.28 -4.88 30.27
C ILE A 512 5.12 -4.85 31.56
N LEU A 513 4.82 -4.09 32.61
CA LEU A 513 5.64 -4.20 33.84
C LEU A 513 5.61 -5.61 34.44
N GLU A 514 4.46 -6.31 34.43
CA GLU A 514 4.41 -7.73 34.82
C GLU A 514 5.01 -8.67 33.76
N LYS A 515 4.76 -8.41 32.47
CA LYS A 515 5.23 -9.25 31.35
C LYS A 515 6.71 -9.02 30.99
N ILE A 516 7.32 -7.89 31.39
CA ILE A 516 8.73 -7.52 31.18
C ILE A 516 9.55 -8.35 32.13
N THR A 517 9.14 -8.46 33.40
CA THR A 517 9.83 -9.36 34.33
C THR A 517 9.77 -10.82 33.87
N TYR A 518 8.69 -11.24 33.19
CA TYR A 518 8.56 -12.57 32.58
C TYR A 518 9.45 -12.73 31.34
N ILE A 519 9.47 -11.76 30.43
CA ILE A 519 10.32 -11.79 29.21
C ILE A 519 11.80 -11.61 29.55
N GLU A 520 12.15 -10.74 30.49
CA GLU A 520 13.51 -10.56 31.02
C GLU A 520 13.97 -11.82 31.75
N LYS A 521 13.12 -12.48 32.56
CA LYS A 521 13.40 -13.82 33.10
C LYS A 521 13.62 -14.85 32.00
N ILE A 522 12.77 -14.89 30.97
CA ILE A 522 12.95 -15.78 29.81
C ILE A 522 14.28 -15.49 29.10
N ILE A 523 14.66 -14.23 28.97
CA ILE A 523 15.90 -13.82 28.32
C ILE A 523 17.11 -14.18 29.20
N GLU A 524 17.05 -13.95 30.51
CA GLU A 524 18.10 -14.31 31.48
C GLU A 524 18.26 -15.82 31.59
N THR A 525 17.17 -16.59 31.65
CA THR A 525 17.23 -18.07 31.65
C THR A 525 17.78 -18.59 30.32
N ASN A 526 17.33 -18.07 29.18
CA ASN A 526 17.86 -18.45 27.88
C ASN A 526 19.32 -18.01 27.67
N MET A 527 19.76 -16.87 28.24
CA MET A 527 21.15 -16.40 28.14
C MET A 527 22.09 -17.14 29.10
N ALA A 528 21.61 -17.58 30.26
CA ALA A 528 22.36 -18.40 31.20
C ALA A 528 22.48 -19.86 30.73
N GLU A 529 21.43 -20.42 30.12
CA GLU A 529 21.43 -21.80 29.62
C GLU A 529 22.01 -21.95 28.21
N ASN A 530 21.99 -20.89 27.37
CA ASN A 530 22.48 -21.00 26.00
C ASN A 530 23.09 -19.68 25.46
N LYS A 531 24.42 -19.57 25.54
CA LYS A 531 25.22 -18.71 24.63
C LYS A 531 25.05 -19.07 23.14
N ILE A 532 24.25 -20.09 22.83
CA ILE A 532 24.16 -20.78 21.53
C ILE A 532 22.88 -20.38 20.75
N SER A 533 21.77 -20.03 21.41
CA SER A 533 20.45 -19.85 20.75
C SER A 533 20.36 -18.60 19.86
N ALA A 534 21.01 -17.50 20.24
CA ALA A 534 21.06 -16.27 19.46
C ALA A 534 22.01 -16.34 18.24
N SER A 535 23.01 -17.23 18.25
CA SER A 535 23.84 -17.52 17.07
C SER A 535 23.22 -18.60 16.16
N ILE A 536 22.36 -19.46 16.72
CA ILE A 536 21.71 -20.58 16.02
C ILE A 536 20.72 -20.12 14.95
N LEU A 537 19.99 -19.01 15.15
CA LEU A 537 18.94 -18.60 14.21
C LEU A 537 19.51 -18.10 12.87
N ASN A 538 20.65 -17.41 12.86
CA ASN A 538 21.17 -16.79 11.63
C ASN A 538 21.47 -17.83 10.53
N ASP A 539 22.03 -18.99 10.90
CA ASP A 539 22.33 -20.05 9.94
C ASP A 539 21.14 -20.97 9.69
N LYS A 540 20.14 -21.06 10.58
CA LYS A 540 19.01 -21.98 10.44
C LYS A 540 17.81 -21.39 9.70
N ILE A 541 17.84 -20.14 9.26
CA ILE A 541 16.72 -19.57 8.50
C ILE A 541 16.76 -20.10 7.06
N LEU A 542 15.70 -20.79 6.65
CA LEU A 542 15.54 -21.32 5.29
C LEU A 542 14.99 -20.26 4.33
N PHE A 543 14.03 -19.49 4.82
CA PHE A 543 13.28 -18.52 4.03
C PHE A 543 12.78 -17.39 4.91
N TYR A 544 12.93 -16.15 4.47
CA TYR A 544 12.38 -14.99 5.14
C TYR A 544 11.97 -13.91 4.15
N ILE A 545 10.74 -13.41 4.28
CA ILE A 545 10.25 -12.22 3.58
C ILE A 545 9.53 -11.29 4.56
N CYS A 546 9.64 -10.00 4.27
CA CYS A 546 8.95 -8.87 4.92
C CYS A 546 8.82 -7.73 3.91
N GLU A 547 8.21 -6.61 4.26
CA GLU A 547 8.07 -5.45 3.37
C GLU A 547 9.38 -5.06 2.67
N ASP A 548 10.45 -4.83 3.44
CA ASP A 548 11.79 -4.44 2.96
C ASP A 548 12.44 -5.45 1.99
N SER A 549 11.84 -6.63 1.79
CA SER A 549 12.33 -7.59 0.81
C SER A 549 11.91 -7.26 -0.63
N ILE A 550 10.96 -6.35 -0.81
CA ILE A 550 10.44 -5.98 -2.12
C ILE A 550 11.34 -4.91 -2.74
N LEU A 551 11.82 -5.18 -3.95
CA LEU A 551 12.61 -4.27 -4.74
C LEU A 551 11.84 -3.85 -5.99
N ASN A 552 11.80 -2.54 -6.24
CA ASN A 552 11.31 -1.99 -7.49
C ASN A 552 12.48 -1.82 -8.46
N ILE A 553 12.45 -2.54 -9.58
CA ILE A 553 13.52 -2.49 -10.60
C ILE A 553 13.69 -1.06 -11.15
N ASN A 554 12.61 -0.27 -11.22
CA ASN A 554 12.59 1.06 -11.84
C ASN A 554 13.06 2.20 -10.91
N SER A 555 13.16 2.00 -9.60
CA SER A 555 13.64 3.04 -8.66
C SER A 555 15.15 3.25 -8.70
N PHE A 556 15.88 2.30 -9.29
CA PHE A 556 17.35 2.25 -9.30
C PHE A 556 18.03 3.13 -10.35
N ASN A 557 17.28 3.92 -11.12
CA ASN A 557 17.82 4.95 -12.03
C ASN A 557 18.59 6.09 -11.31
N ARG A 558 19.02 5.89 -10.05
CA ARG A 558 19.75 6.83 -9.22
C ARG A 558 21.16 6.39 -8.83
N TRP A 559 21.59 5.14 -9.09
CA TRP A 559 22.93 4.65 -8.70
C TRP A 559 23.64 3.85 -9.81
N ASP A 560 24.83 4.29 -10.24
CA ASP A 560 25.58 3.77 -11.40
C ASP A 560 25.99 2.28 -11.32
N ASP A 561 26.16 1.70 -10.12
CA ASP A 561 26.52 0.28 -9.95
C ASP A 561 25.32 -0.69 -10.03
N SER A 562 24.10 -0.18 -9.85
CA SER A 562 22.87 -0.99 -9.85
C SER A 562 22.44 -1.43 -11.26
N GLU A 563 22.85 -0.70 -12.30
CA GLU A 563 22.52 -1.00 -13.69
C GLU A 563 23.06 -2.37 -14.16
N LYS A 564 24.27 -2.74 -13.72
CA LYS A 564 24.88 -4.05 -14.07
C LYS A 564 24.15 -5.20 -13.38
N ILE A 565 23.71 -5.01 -12.14
CA ILE A 565 22.95 -6.00 -11.37
C ILE A 565 21.56 -6.15 -11.99
N ILE A 566 20.90 -5.05 -12.35
CA ILE A 566 19.60 -5.04 -13.01
C ILE A 566 19.68 -5.67 -14.38
N LYS A 567 20.69 -5.34 -15.21
CA LYS A 567 20.89 -6.01 -16.50
C LYS A 567 21.05 -7.51 -16.33
N LYS A 568 21.79 -7.98 -15.30
CA LYS A 568 21.90 -9.42 -15.00
C LYS A 568 20.58 -10.04 -14.46
N ILE A 569 19.81 -9.32 -13.63
CA ILE A 569 18.49 -9.76 -13.15
C ILE A 569 17.54 -9.87 -14.34
N ILE A 570 17.38 -8.79 -15.12
CA ILE A 570 16.60 -8.77 -16.35
C ILE A 570 17.06 -9.88 -17.30
N GLN A 571 18.38 -10.09 -17.44
CA GLN A 571 18.95 -11.19 -18.24
C GLN A 571 18.52 -12.58 -17.77
N SER A 572 18.46 -12.80 -16.46
CA SER A 572 18.04 -14.06 -15.86
C SER A 572 16.52 -14.28 -15.88
N VAL A 573 15.72 -13.20 -15.86
CA VAL A 573 14.25 -13.25 -15.75
C VAL A 573 13.55 -12.97 -17.11
N HIS A 574 14.31 -12.80 -18.20
CA HIS A 574 13.95 -12.26 -19.53
C HIS A 574 12.65 -12.73 -20.23
N LYS A 575 11.85 -13.63 -19.67
CA LYS A 575 10.63 -14.16 -20.30
C LYS A 575 9.35 -14.04 -19.45
N LYS A 576 9.37 -13.57 -18.19
CA LYS A 576 8.21 -13.68 -17.29
C LYS A 576 7.94 -12.51 -16.32
N LEU A 577 8.60 -11.36 -16.45
CA LEU A 577 8.26 -10.22 -15.58
C LEU A 577 6.99 -9.54 -16.08
N THR A 578 5.87 -9.83 -15.42
CA THR A 578 4.62 -9.07 -15.59
C THR A 578 4.62 -7.79 -14.75
N ASN A 579 5.43 -7.71 -13.69
CA ASN A 579 5.48 -6.60 -12.73
C ASN A 579 6.92 -6.07 -12.49
N ASP A 580 7.04 -4.79 -12.14
CA ASP A 580 8.28 -4.09 -11.76
C ASP A 580 8.89 -4.53 -10.43
N LEU A 581 8.08 -5.21 -9.63
CA LEU A 581 8.42 -5.57 -8.27
C LEU A 581 8.95 -6.99 -8.28
N ILE A 582 10.11 -7.17 -7.65
CA ILE A 582 10.69 -8.46 -7.33
C ILE A 582 10.75 -8.56 -5.81
N ILE A 583 10.59 -9.75 -5.27
CA ILE A 583 10.78 -9.99 -3.84
C ILE A 583 12.04 -10.82 -3.60
N LEU A 584 12.79 -10.49 -2.54
CA LEU A 584 14.03 -11.17 -2.19
C LEU A 584 13.86 -12.06 -0.96
N ASN A 585 14.31 -13.30 -1.04
CA ASN A 585 14.49 -14.13 0.15
C ASN A 585 15.65 -13.55 1.00
N LYS A 586 15.32 -12.92 2.13
CA LYS A 586 16.28 -12.32 3.07
C LYS A 586 17.09 -13.34 3.87
N ALA A 587 16.71 -14.62 3.82
CA ALA A 587 17.53 -15.69 4.38
C ALA A 587 18.88 -15.83 3.66
N VAL A 588 18.95 -15.42 2.39
CA VAL A 588 20.16 -15.50 1.59
C VAL A 588 21.06 -14.29 1.88
N PRO A 589 22.29 -14.46 2.40
CA PRO A 589 23.19 -13.34 2.71
C PRO A 589 23.52 -12.53 1.44
N PHE A 590 23.66 -11.21 1.59
CA PHE A 590 24.17 -10.34 0.52
C PHE A 590 25.69 -10.53 0.37
N SER A 591 26.11 -11.43 -0.51
CA SER A 591 27.49 -11.43 -1.03
C SER A 591 27.47 -10.93 -2.47
N SER A 592 28.49 -10.16 -2.85
CA SER A 592 28.59 -9.41 -4.12
C SER A 592 28.42 -10.26 -5.39
N ASN A 593 28.59 -11.59 -5.30
CA ASN A 593 28.46 -12.51 -6.43
C ASN A 593 27.13 -13.31 -6.47
N TYR A 594 26.32 -13.30 -5.40
CA TYR A 594 25.11 -14.16 -5.27
C TYR A 594 23.78 -13.37 -5.23
N ILE A 595 23.78 -12.08 -5.59
CA ILE A 595 22.56 -11.24 -5.61
C ILE A 595 21.47 -11.83 -6.53
N ILE A 596 21.85 -12.66 -7.51
CA ILE A 596 21.02 -13.13 -8.63
C ILE A 596 21.01 -14.67 -8.68
N THR A 597 20.98 -15.35 -7.54
CA THR A 597 20.62 -16.77 -7.56
C THR A 597 19.12 -16.93 -7.69
N GLN A 598 18.68 -17.95 -8.44
CA GLN A 598 17.28 -18.33 -8.55
C GLN A 598 16.62 -18.59 -7.18
N THR A 599 17.42 -18.92 -6.17
CA THR A 599 17.01 -19.18 -4.78
C THR A 599 16.66 -17.92 -3.99
N ARG A 600 17.10 -16.75 -4.47
CA ARG A 600 16.87 -15.46 -3.81
C ARG A 600 15.69 -14.71 -4.41
N LEU A 601 15.45 -14.86 -5.71
CA LEU A 601 14.48 -14.08 -6.46
C LEU A 601 13.10 -14.74 -6.45
N GLY A 602 12.10 -14.00 -6.01
CA GLY A 602 10.68 -14.34 -6.12
C GLY A 602 9.96 -13.39 -7.08
N LEU A 603 9.02 -13.94 -7.85
CA LEU A 603 8.19 -13.20 -8.80
C LEU A 603 6.79 -12.98 -8.23
N LEU A 604 6.26 -11.78 -8.44
CA LEU A 604 4.90 -11.38 -8.06
C LEU A 604 3.97 -11.58 -9.27
N LEU A 605 3.04 -12.54 -9.19
CA LEU A 605 2.12 -12.91 -10.28
C LEU A 605 0.66 -12.67 -9.85
N GLY A 606 -0.18 -12.17 -10.76
CA GLY A 606 -1.59 -11.86 -10.44
C GLY A 606 -1.74 -10.58 -9.60
N ASN A 607 -0.81 -9.64 -9.79
CA ASN A 607 -0.75 -8.32 -9.17
C ASN A 607 -0.98 -8.28 -7.64
N PRO A 608 -0.22 -9.06 -6.84
CA PRO A 608 -0.19 -8.87 -5.40
C PRO A 608 0.29 -7.45 -5.07
N VAL A 609 -0.41 -6.82 -4.14
CA VAL A 609 -0.36 -5.38 -3.91
C VAL A 609 0.55 -5.12 -2.71
N ASN A 610 1.63 -4.37 -2.93
CA ASN A 610 2.53 -3.99 -1.84
C ASN A 610 2.02 -2.73 -1.12
N VAL A 611 1.52 -2.89 0.10
CA VAL A 611 1.08 -1.82 0.99
C VAL A 611 2.24 -1.42 1.89
N VAL A 612 2.91 -0.33 1.51
CA VAL A 612 3.93 0.32 2.34
C VAL A 612 3.24 1.30 3.27
N VAL A 613 3.40 1.08 4.58
CA VAL A 613 2.88 1.98 5.62
C VAL A 613 4.03 2.81 6.16
N ASN A 614 3.92 4.13 5.99
CA ASN A 614 4.87 5.08 6.55
C ASN A 614 4.54 5.31 8.02
N ASN A 615 5.20 4.55 8.89
CA ASN A 615 5.01 4.66 10.32
C ASN A 615 5.21 6.12 10.79
N ILE A 616 4.16 6.72 11.35
CA ILE A 616 4.19 8.13 11.76
C ILE A 616 5.21 8.31 12.89
N GLU A 617 5.27 7.33 13.78
CA GLU A 617 6.15 7.23 14.93
C GLU A 617 7.64 7.20 14.54
N ASP A 618 7.99 6.42 13.51
CA ASP A 618 9.36 6.38 12.99
C ASP A 618 9.73 7.69 12.29
N SER A 619 8.77 8.30 11.61
CA SER A 619 8.95 9.60 10.97
C SER A 619 9.24 10.69 12.02
N ILE A 620 8.51 10.72 13.13
CA ILE A 620 8.78 11.63 14.26
C ILE A 620 10.18 11.39 14.82
N TYR A 621 10.55 10.13 15.07
CA TYR A 621 11.88 9.79 15.59
C TYR A 621 13.00 10.33 14.69
N CYS A 622 12.84 10.21 13.37
CA CYS A 622 13.80 10.74 12.39
C CYS A 622 13.90 12.27 12.36
N ILE A 623 12.79 12.99 12.60
CA ILE A 623 12.76 14.46 12.57
C ILE A 623 13.42 15.06 13.81
N GLY A 624 13.27 14.41 14.97
CA GLY A 624 13.80 14.91 16.25
C GLY A 624 13.26 14.17 17.49
N GLY A 625 12.37 13.21 17.29
CA GLY A 625 11.84 12.35 18.35
C GLY A 625 11.07 13.12 19.42
N PRO A 626 11.13 12.69 20.70
CA PRO A 626 10.34 13.28 21.77
C PRO A 626 10.75 14.72 22.11
N VAL A 627 11.96 15.16 21.73
CA VAL A 627 12.45 16.52 21.94
C VAL A 627 11.55 17.54 21.24
N LEU A 628 10.99 17.19 20.08
CA LEU A 628 10.03 18.03 19.37
C LEU A 628 8.80 18.32 20.23
N GLY A 629 8.25 17.27 20.85
CA GLY A 629 7.11 17.40 21.76
C GLY A 629 7.43 18.27 22.98
N LEU A 630 8.58 18.02 23.62
CA LEU A 630 9.05 18.87 24.72
C LEU A 630 9.19 20.34 24.31
N LYS A 631 9.71 20.61 23.11
CA LYS A 631 9.84 21.97 22.60
C LYS A 631 8.47 22.61 22.34
N LEU A 632 7.50 21.85 21.81
CA LEU A 632 6.12 22.33 21.62
C LEU A 632 5.45 22.74 22.94
N ILE A 633 5.70 21.99 24.02
CA ILE A 633 5.21 22.33 25.38
C ILE A 633 5.98 23.53 25.95
N GLU A 634 7.25 23.69 25.63
CA GLU A 634 8.04 24.85 26.06
C GLU A 634 7.53 26.15 25.43
N ILE A 635 7.20 26.14 24.13
CA ILE A 635 6.75 27.35 23.40
C ILE A 635 5.25 27.67 23.59
N SER A 636 4.46 26.78 24.19
CA SER A 636 3.04 27.02 24.41
C SER A 636 2.79 28.03 25.52
N GLU A 637 1.93 29.01 25.27
CA GLU A 637 1.65 30.10 26.21
C GLU A 637 0.26 29.96 26.84
N THR A 638 -0.75 29.50 26.09
CA THR A 638 -2.11 29.36 26.63
C THR A 638 -2.34 27.99 27.28
N PRO A 639 -3.29 27.87 28.22
CA PRO A 639 -3.65 26.57 28.82
C PRO A 639 -4.05 25.54 27.76
N ASN A 640 -4.82 25.96 26.75
CA ASN A 640 -5.21 25.08 25.65
C ASN A 640 -4.00 24.62 24.83
N ASP A 641 -3.06 25.53 24.50
CA ASP A 641 -1.84 25.16 23.78
C ASP A 641 -1.03 24.09 24.53
N ILE A 642 -0.89 24.25 25.85
CA ILE A 642 -0.18 23.30 26.70
C ILE A 642 -0.87 21.94 26.68
N ILE A 643 -2.21 21.88 26.79
CA ILE A 643 -2.96 20.61 26.75
C ILE A 643 -2.77 19.91 25.40
N TYR A 644 -2.96 20.62 24.29
CA TYR A 644 -2.79 20.04 22.96
C TYR A 644 -1.36 19.58 22.70
N ALA A 645 -0.36 20.41 23.02
CA ALA A 645 1.04 20.06 22.88
C ALA A 645 1.41 18.84 23.75
N THR A 646 0.85 18.76 24.97
CA THR A 646 1.06 17.62 25.87
C THR A 646 0.42 16.36 25.31
N LYS A 647 -0.84 16.40 24.88
CA LYS A 647 -1.53 15.25 24.24
C LYS A 647 -0.77 14.75 23.01
N LEU A 648 -0.30 15.66 22.15
CA LEU A 648 0.53 15.30 21.00
C LEU A 648 1.87 14.68 21.41
N THR A 649 2.53 15.24 22.42
CA THR A 649 3.80 14.69 22.91
C THR A 649 3.63 13.29 23.49
N LEU A 650 2.56 13.07 24.25
CA LEU A 650 2.23 11.76 24.80
C LEU A 650 1.89 10.76 23.69
N SER A 651 1.22 11.18 22.62
CA SER A 651 0.96 10.30 21.47
C SER A 651 2.23 9.96 20.69
N PHE A 652 3.21 10.87 20.57
CA PHE A 652 4.52 10.56 19.98
C PHE A 652 5.26 9.46 20.74
N ILE A 653 5.03 9.38 22.05
CA ILE A 653 5.71 8.46 22.95
C ILE A 653 4.95 7.12 23.01
N LYS A 654 3.62 7.14 23.17
CA LYS A 654 2.79 5.95 23.46
C LYS A 654 3.03 4.79 22.49
N ASN A 655 3.10 5.09 21.19
CA ASN A 655 3.17 4.08 20.14
C ASN A 655 4.60 3.86 19.59
N SER A 656 5.60 4.63 20.08
CA SER A 656 6.96 4.59 19.55
C SER A 656 7.96 4.12 20.59
N LYS A 657 8.43 2.88 20.42
CA LYS A 657 9.45 2.30 21.29
C LYS A 657 10.75 3.10 21.31
N ARG A 658 11.17 3.62 20.16
CA ARG A 658 12.38 4.43 20.02
C ARG A 658 12.27 5.77 20.75
N ASN A 659 11.08 6.40 20.71
CA ASN A 659 10.84 7.64 21.43
C ASN A 659 10.79 7.42 22.94
N LEU A 660 10.21 6.31 23.41
CA LEU A 660 10.22 5.91 24.82
C LEU A 660 11.63 5.74 25.37
N GLU A 661 12.45 4.92 24.72
CA GLU A 661 13.85 4.73 25.14
C GLU A 661 14.64 6.04 25.15
N ASN A 662 14.34 6.94 24.20
CA ASN A 662 14.97 8.24 24.12
C ASN A 662 14.56 9.14 25.30
N MET A 663 13.28 9.11 25.70
CA MET A 663 12.80 9.80 26.91
C MET A 663 13.46 9.26 28.19
N GLU A 664 13.65 7.95 28.32
CA GLU A 664 14.28 7.36 29.51
C GLU A 664 15.79 7.64 29.57
N LYS A 665 16.53 7.35 28.49
CA LYS A 665 18.00 7.49 28.44
C LYS A 665 18.45 8.93 28.67
N ASN A 666 17.67 9.90 28.21
CA ASN A 666 18.01 11.32 28.26
C ASN A 666 17.27 12.08 29.37
N TYR A 667 16.70 11.38 30.36
CA TYR A 667 15.96 11.99 31.48
C TYR A 667 14.82 12.93 31.02
N GLY A 668 14.19 12.62 29.88
CA GLY A 668 13.17 13.42 29.22
C GLY A 668 11.93 13.69 30.09
N TYR A 669 11.53 12.74 30.94
CA TYR A 669 10.44 12.97 31.91
C TYR A 669 10.82 14.00 32.98
N GLY A 670 12.10 14.02 33.39
CA GLY A 670 12.64 15.06 34.28
C GLY A 670 12.60 16.44 33.61
N ILE A 671 12.98 16.52 32.33
CA ILE A 671 12.90 17.74 31.53
C ILE A 671 11.45 18.21 31.40
N LEU A 672 10.52 17.31 31.06
CA LEU A 672 9.08 17.59 30.99
C LEU A 672 8.58 18.19 32.31
N SER A 673 8.93 17.58 33.46
CA SER A 673 8.52 18.08 34.77
C SER A 673 9.03 19.50 35.05
N LYS A 674 10.26 19.82 34.60
CA LYS A 674 10.86 21.15 34.76
C LYS A 674 10.18 22.19 33.86
N ILE A 675 9.86 21.80 32.62
CA ILE A 675 9.11 22.67 31.69
C ILE A 675 7.73 22.97 32.26
N LEU A 676 6.99 21.96 32.71
CA LEU A 676 5.65 22.15 33.30
C LEU A 676 5.68 23.00 34.57
N LYS A 677 6.67 22.80 35.45
CA LYS A 677 6.88 23.64 36.65
C LYS A 677 7.18 25.11 36.34
N SER A 678 7.72 25.39 35.15
CA SER A 678 8.03 26.77 34.72
C SER A 678 6.84 27.50 34.11
N LYS A 679 5.71 26.80 33.89
CA LYS A 679 4.46 27.39 33.38
C LYS A 679 3.69 28.04 34.52
N GLU A 680 2.88 29.05 34.18
CA GLU A 680 2.02 29.72 35.16
C GLU A 680 0.99 28.75 35.75
N ASP A 681 0.68 28.91 37.05
CA ASP A 681 -0.27 28.03 37.77
C ASP A 681 -1.66 28.01 37.13
N SER A 682 -2.07 29.10 36.48
CA SER A 682 -3.33 29.22 35.73
C SER A 682 -3.40 28.30 34.50
N ALA A 683 -2.25 27.82 34.02
CA ALA A 683 -2.12 26.99 32.84
C ALA A 683 -2.09 25.48 33.17
N LEU A 684 -1.95 25.13 34.46
CA LEU A 684 -1.96 23.76 34.98
C LEU A 684 -3.37 23.40 35.46
N ASN A 685 -4.21 22.88 34.55
CA ASN A 685 -5.59 22.53 34.85
C ASN A 685 -5.82 21.02 35.02
N ILE A 686 -7.03 20.65 35.51
CA ILE A 686 -7.45 19.25 35.70
C ILE A 686 -7.39 18.47 34.37
N ASP A 687 -7.72 19.10 33.25
CA ASP A 687 -7.69 18.45 31.93
C ASP A 687 -6.27 18.01 31.52
N LEU A 688 -5.24 18.79 31.88
CA LEU A 688 -3.84 18.43 31.67
C LEU A 688 -3.47 17.22 32.53
N LEU A 689 -3.87 17.22 33.81
CA LEU A 689 -3.65 16.11 34.73
C LEU A 689 -4.31 14.83 34.21
N ASN A 690 -5.57 14.91 33.79
CA ASN A 690 -6.31 13.78 33.22
C ASN A 690 -5.64 13.25 31.95
N SER A 691 -5.10 14.11 31.11
CA SER A 691 -4.36 13.68 29.91
C SER A 691 -3.09 12.88 30.25
N ILE A 692 -2.40 13.23 31.33
CA ILE A 692 -1.22 12.52 31.82
C ILE A 692 -1.62 11.19 32.48
N LEU A 693 -2.68 11.19 33.30
CA LEU A 693 -3.19 9.98 33.96
C LEU A 693 -3.67 8.93 32.94
N LEU A 694 -4.40 9.36 31.90
CA LEU A 694 -4.79 8.51 30.78
C LEU A 694 -3.59 7.88 30.06
N PHE A 695 -2.50 8.62 29.92
CA PHE A 695 -1.27 8.07 29.33
C PHE A 695 -0.61 7.01 30.23
N LEU A 696 -0.71 7.18 31.55
CA LEU A 696 -0.21 6.23 32.55
C LEU A 696 -1.13 5.01 32.76
N GLY A 697 -2.29 4.97 32.08
CA GLY A 697 -3.24 3.87 32.18
C GLY A 697 -4.21 3.98 33.36
N TYR A 698 -4.34 5.16 33.98
CA TYR A 698 -5.36 5.44 34.98
C TYR A 698 -6.60 6.01 34.28
N ASP A 699 -7.59 5.16 34.02
CA ASP A 699 -8.91 5.60 33.56
C ASP A 699 -9.78 5.96 34.77
N GLU A 700 -10.44 7.13 34.76
CA GLU A 700 -11.40 7.55 35.80
C GLU A 700 -12.57 6.56 35.99
N THR A 701 -12.76 5.61 35.07
CA THR A 701 -13.80 4.57 35.15
C THR A 701 -13.45 3.40 36.07
N ASP A 702 -12.18 3.21 36.45
CA ASP A 702 -11.75 2.13 37.35
C ASP A 702 -11.94 2.46 38.84
N SER A 703 -12.36 3.68 39.18
CA SER A 703 -12.65 4.07 40.57
C SER A 703 -13.96 3.51 41.14
N LYS A 704 -14.61 2.55 40.46
CA LYS A 704 -15.81 1.86 40.95
C LYS A 704 -15.54 0.52 41.66
N TYR A 705 -14.30 0.06 41.74
CA TYR A 705 -13.95 -1.18 42.43
C TYR A 705 -12.93 -0.98 43.55
N TYR A 706 -13.20 -0.06 44.47
CA TYR A 706 -12.61 -0.07 45.81
C TYR A 706 -13.64 0.44 46.83
N TYR A 707 -14.54 -0.45 47.25
CA TYR A 707 -15.13 -0.52 48.59
C TYR A 707 -15.42 -1.97 48.93
#